data_AF-A0A374BT34-F1
#
_entry.id   AF-A0A374BT34-F1
#
_cell.length_a   1.000
_cell.length_b   1.000
_cell.length_c   1.000
_cell.angle_alpha   90.00
_cell.angle_beta   90.00
_cell.angle_gamma   90.00
#
_symmetry.space_group_name_H-M   'P 1'
#
loop_
_entity.id
_entity.type
_entity.pdbx_description
1 polymer ?
#
loop_
_entity_poly.entity_id
_entity_poly.type
_entity_poly.pdbx_seq_one_letter_code
_entity_poly.pdbx_strand_id
1 'polypeptide(L)'
;MGNKNNIERNKIDYLLTDIMPVEISELFSYGKFYEFLLEHRKELDGIVKELMKLKASGKEYLFNGGKWASTPLKYNILKGVDGAREINLTQPISALNIYLFIECYQKEILGFLENNNCFSLRYHRKNNDLFYKRKSKRLTEYFAKTSKKIDKSVLQQTGAYFKIHKFNSVSSFVNSRLWQHCNFKYKYFAKVDYKSCFSSIYTHTYKWIIERNTIDSKEAKNSNLFIVIDRILQNINGKSSNGVIVGPEFSRMIAEILLQHIDKEILQNLQTKGLSMTKDFRVFRYVDDIYIFANAPIITDTIVKTIESTAQKYLLHLNELKYYTAETPVILNDWIDKTRVFADKVSELFYRKMELHESKEIDHLVKNTYISLDRMKNEFSLLMNEFPKNRRFIVSYILSTLLNNISNKKDGYKLFDDGKASKAFILLELAFFVYSFCPCFEHSQKVISMIVYFDDELKFIEDEKNHKKLLDLIRRYSFIYEKSNLNDICNWFVFFYEYKISLLPHSEDVILENVIAENSPIILANYLIYSQYDKSYNSTILQEAEAIIDNNISNMIPYEPLLQREFWYVLIFCNCPYISTGLKAQLQNKVNEIHCTGTSPCDKANNLIFEFIKTNKSNLFFYWGYYNFNASKQLTYRTYQRTLFKQYKSRYSLELYGSLDS
;
A
#
# COMPACT_ATOMS: atom_id res chain seq x y z
N MET A 1 -17.71 15.50 38.13
CA MET A 1 -16.99 15.64 36.85
C MET A 1 -16.31 14.31 36.56
N GLY A 2 -16.87 13.51 35.65
CA GLY A 2 -16.44 12.13 35.44
C GLY A 2 -15.16 12.02 34.60
N ASN A 3 -14.19 11.24 35.08
CA ASN A 3 -12.99 10.82 34.36
C ASN A 3 -13.35 10.32 32.94
N LYS A 4 -12.98 11.08 31.91
CA LYS A 4 -12.86 10.53 30.56
C LYS A 4 -11.69 9.55 30.57
N ASN A 5 -11.96 8.25 30.66
CA ASN A 5 -10.98 7.24 30.30
C ASN A 5 -10.65 7.44 28.81
N ASN A 6 -9.60 8.20 28.51
CA ASN A 6 -9.07 8.34 27.15
C ASN A 6 -8.55 6.95 26.74
N ILE A 7 -9.33 6.25 25.93
CA ILE A 7 -8.87 5.01 25.30
C ILE A 7 -7.78 5.43 24.31
N GLU A 8 -6.56 4.97 24.50
CA GLU A 8 -5.43 5.25 23.62
C GLU A 8 -5.23 4.16 22.58
N ARG A 9 -4.61 4.52 21.46
CA ARG A 9 -4.31 3.56 20.40
C ARG A 9 -3.35 2.47 20.88
N ASN A 10 -3.59 1.20 20.53
CA ASN A 10 -2.64 0.14 20.79
C ASN A 10 -1.42 0.35 19.88
N LYS A 11 -0.26 0.43 20.50
CA LYS A 11 0.94 0.86 19.82
C LYS A 11 1.41 -0.15 18.76
N ILE A 12 1.14 -1.43 18.99
CA ILE A 12 1.49 -2.54 18.08
C ILE A 12 0.70 -2.45 16.75
N ASP A 13 -0.42 -1.71 16.69
CA ASP A 13 -1.20 -1.48 15.47
C ASP A 13 -0.35 -0.89 14.32
N TYR A 14 0.77 -0.24 14.65
CA TYR A 14 1.72 0.29 13.69
C TYR A 14 2.20 -0.76 12.69
N LEU A 15 2.45 -2.00 13.16
CA LEU A 15 2.91 -3.12 12.33
C LEU A 15 1.94 -3.47 11.19
N LEU A 16 0.65 -3.23 11.40
CA LEU A 16 -0.41 -3.62 10.46
C LEU A 16 -0.73 -2.54 9.43
N THR A 17 -0.38 -1.29 9.71
CA THR A 17 -0.96 -0.12 9.04
C THR A 17 0.05 0.65 8.20
N ASP A 18 1.24 0.88 8.76
CA ASP A 18 2.21 1.83 8.23
C ASP A 18 3.52 1.15 7.74
N ILE A 19 3.60 -0.18 7.86
CA ILE A 19 4.77 -0.98 7.48
C ILE A 19 4.61 -1.71 6.15
N MET A 20 3.50 -2.42 5.92
CA MET A 20 3.35 -3.24 4.71
C MET A 20 3.07 -2.39 3.46
N PRO A 21 3.66 -2.74 2.29
CA PRO A 21 3.21 -2.21 1.01
C PRO A 21 1.76 -2.66 0.74
N VAL A 22 1.04 -1.88 -0.07
CA VAL A 22 -0.34 -2.21 -0.46
C VAL A 22 -0.34 -3.25 -1.58
N GLU A 23 0.62 -3.14 -2.49
CA GLU A 23 0.75 -3.95 -3.71
C GLU A 23 1.45 -5.28 -3.42
N ILE A 24 0.86 -6.11 -2.57
CA ILE A 24 1.38 -7.44 -2.21
C ILE A 24 0.24 -8.47 -2.19
N SER A 25 0.60 -9.74 -2.38
CA SER A 25 -0.32 -10.87 -2.23
C SER A 25 -1.13 -10.78 -0.94
N GLU A 26 -2.44 -11.04 -1.04
CA GLU A 26 -3.34 -11.15 0.12
C GLU A 26 -2.91 -12.20 1.13
N LEU A 27 -2.19 -13.22 0.64
CA LEU A 27 -1.72 -14.34 1.42
C LEU A 27 -0.45 -14.02 2.21
N PHE A 28 0.14 -12.84 2.06
CA PHE A 28 1.18 -12.37 2.96
C PHE A 28 0.61 -11.36 3.96
N SER A 29 0.84 -11.55 5.26
CA SER A 29 0.47 -10.56 6.28
C SER A 29 1.22 -10.74 7.58
N TYR A 30 1.48 -9.63 8.29
CA TYR A 30 1.91 -9.66 9.68
C TYR A 30 0.78 -9.94 10.68
N GLY A 31 -0.44 -10.26 10.23
CA GLY A 31 -1.60 -10.46 11.11
C GLY A 31 -1.36 -11.51 12.21
N LYS A 32 -0.81 -12.68 11.87
CA LYS A 32 -0.48 -13.71 12.87
C LYS A 32 0.68 -13.34 13.79
N PHE A 33 1.66 -12.62 13.26
CA PHE A 33 2.75 -12.10 14.07
C PHE A 33 2.28 -11.02 15.04
N TYR A 34 1.36 -10.16 14.62
CA TYR A 34 0.70 -9.18 15.48
C TYR A 34 -0.07 -9.87 16.62
N GLU A 35 -0.85 -10.92 16.33
CA GLU A 35 -1.53 -11.72 17.36
C GLU A 35 -0.52 -12.32 18.35
N PHE A 36 0.59 -12.88 17.86
CA PHE A 36 1.66 -13.41 18.70
C PHE A 36 2.31 -12.33 19.60
N LEU A 37 2.58 -11.13 19.06
CA LEU A 37 3.16 -10.03 19.84
C LEU A 37 2.20 -9.48 20.91
N LEU A 38 0.88 -9.58 20.70
CA LEU A 38 -0.10 -9.26 21.75
C LEU A 38 -0.03 -10.24 22.91
N GLU A 39 0.21 -11.53 22.63
CA GLU A 39 0.41 -12.57 23.66
C GLU A 39 1.74 -12.33 24.42
N HIS A 40 2.79 -11.84 23.74
CA HIS A 40 4.13 -11.59 24.29
C HIS A 40 4.36 -10.12 24.68
N ARG A 41 3.29 -9.39 25.00
CA ARG A 41 3.34 -7.94 25.25
C ARG A 41 4.30 -7.54 26.37
N LYS A 42 4.43 -8.37 27.42
CA LYS A 42 5.32 -8.10 28.56
C LYS A 42 6.78 -8.02 28.13
N GLU A 43 7.21 -8.92 27.26
CA GLU A 43 8.57 -8.96 26.74
C GLU A 43 8.81 -7.77 25.80
N LEU A 44 7.86 -7.50 24.91
CA LEU A 44 7.91 -6.36 24.01
C LEU A 44 8.00 -5.02 24.77
N ASP A 45 7.18 -4.83 25.81
CA ASP A 45 7.23 -3.67 26.69
C ASP A 45 8.55 -3.59 27.46
N GLY A 46 9.14 -4.74 27.79
CA GLY A 46 10.48 -4.85 28.39
C GLY A 46 11.57 -4.30 27.46
N ILE A 47 11.55 -4.71 26.19
CA ILE A 47 12.47 -4.21 25.14
C ILE A 47 12.33 -2.69 25.00
N VAL A 48 11.10 -2.17 24.90
CA VAL A 48 10.84 -0.72 24.78
C VAL A 48 11.38 0.05 25.98
N LYS A 49 11.13 -0.43 27.20
CA LYS A 49 11.66 0.21 28.43
C LYS A 49 13.17 0.25 28.45
N GLU A 50 13.82 -0.83 28.04
CA GLU A 50 15.27 -0.92 27.97
C GLU A 50 15.82 0.09 26.94
N LEU A 51 15.26 0.12 25.73
CA LEU A 51 15.63 1.10 24.69
C LEU A 51 15.42 2.55 25.15
N MET A 52 14.34 2.85 25.87
CA MET A 52 14.11 4.19 26.43
C MET A 52 15.14 4.55 27.50
N LYS A 53 15.59 3.61 28.34
CA LYS A 53 16.68 3.82 29.30
C LYS A 53 18.01 4.09 28.59
N LEU A 54 18.31 3.33 27.54
CA LEU A 54 19.51 3.53 26.71
C LEU A 54 19.48 4.89 25.99
N LYS A 55 18.31 5.30 25.51
CA LYS A 55 18.10 6.64 24.94
C LYS A 55 18.41 7.74 25.93
N ALA A 56 17.90 7.61 27.16
CA ALA A 56 18.09 8.58 28.22
C ALA A 56 19.54 8.63 28.74
N SER A 57 20.25 7.50 28.75
CA SER A 57 21.64 7.46 29.20
C SER A 57 22.61 8.16 28.24
N GLY A 58 22.29 8.19 26.94
CA GLY A 58 23.11 8.82 25.90
C GLY A 58 24.47 8.16 25.66
N LYS A 59 24.78 7.06 26.36
CA LYS A 59 26.08 6.37 26.35
C LYS A 59 26.14 5.15 25.42
N GLU A 60 24.99 4.65 24.96
CA GLU A 60 24.91 3.46 24.11
C GLU A 60 24.40 3.74 22.70
N TYR A 61 24.85 2.90 21.76
CA TYR A 61 24.48 2.98 20.37
C TYR A 61 23.14 2.30 20.13
N LEU A 62 22.06 3.08 20.22
CA LEU A 62 20.73 2.62 19.83
C LEU A 62 20.71 2.13 18.38
N PHE A 63 20.07 0.99 18.16
CA PHE A 63 19.84 0.37 16.84
C PHE A 63 21.12 0.19 16.01
N ASN A 64 22.24 -0.12 16.67
CA ASN A 64 23.56 -0.19 16.04
C ASN A 64 23.79 -1.47 15.24
N GLY A 65 23.40 -1.47 13.97
CA GLY A 65 23.80 -2.48 12.97
C GLY A 65 23.64 -3.94 13.42
N GLY A 66 24.36 -4.84 12.75
CA GLY A 66 24.43 -6.26 13.11
C GLY A 66 23.06 -6.94 13.07
N LYS A 67 22.64 -7.53 14.19
CA LYS A 67 21.41 -8.33 14.33
C LYS A 67 20.11 -7.54 14.13
N TRP A 68 20.17 -6.21 14.07
CA TRP A 68 19.03 -5.36 13.69
C TRP A 68 18.79 -5.32 12.19
N ALA A 69 19.81 -5.65 11.39
CA ALA A 69 19.81 -5.42 9.96
C ALA A 69 19.23 -6.60 9.20
N SER A 70 18.45 -6.30 8.17
CA SER A 70 17.92 -7.28 7.24
C SER A 70 17.64 -6.70 5.87
N THR A 71 17.50 -7.61 4.89
CA THR A 71 17.25 -7.24 3.50
C THR A 71 15.75 -7.35 3.19
N PRO A 72 15.12 -6.28 2.68
CA PRO A 72 13.72 -6.32 2.27
C PRO A 72 13.55 -7.20 1.03
N LEU A 73 12.36 -7.75 0.83
CA LEU A 73 12.03 -8.40 -0.44
C LEU A 73 11.68 -7.31 -1.46
N LYS A 74 12.53 -7.19 -2.48
CA LYS A 74 12.37 -6.24 -3.58
C LYS A 74 11.59 -6.89 -4.71
N TYR A 75 10.61 -6.17 -5.25
CA TYR A 75 9.82 -6.59 -6.41
C TYR A 75 9.32 -5.38 -7.17
N ASN A 76 8.99 -5.53 -8.45
CA ASN A 76 8.55 -4.43 -9.29
C ASN A 76 7.05 -4.46 -9.51
N ILE A 77 6.43 -3.28 -9.57
CA ILE A 77 5.05 -3.07 -10.00
C ILE A 77 4.99 -2.08 -11.15
N LEU A 78 3.89 -2.06 -11.91
CA LEU A 78 3.65 -1.11 -12.97
C LEU A 78 3.57 0.33 -12.44
N LYS A 79 4.24 1.27 -13.11
CA LYS A 79 4.27 2.72 -12.83
C LYS A 79 3.95 3.51 -14.09
N GLY A 80 2.86 4.28 -14.05
CA GLY A 80 2.38 4.98 -15.25
C GLY A 80 1.84 4.01 -16.29
N VAL A 81 2.32 4.12 -17.53
CA VAL A 81 1.89 3.29 -18.67
C VAL A 81 2.81 2.09 -18.86
N ASP A 82 4.12 2.34 -19.02
CA ASP A 82 5.12 1.29 -19.34
C ASP A 82 6.28 1.24 -18.34
N GLY A 83 6.27 2.08 -17.31
CA GLY A 83 7.35 2.14 -16.33
C GLY A 83 7.24 1.05 -15.27
N ALA A 84 8.37 0.72 -14.64
CA ALA A 84 8.41 -0.09 -13.43
C ALA A 84 8.70 0.78 -12.18
N ARG A 85 8.18 0.37 -11.04
CA ARG A 85 8.54 0.89 -9.71
C ARG A 85 8.91 -0.27 -8.82
N GLU A 86 10.12 -0.22 -8.28
CA GLU A 86 10.53 -1.14 -7.21
C GLU A 86 9.77 -0.80 -5.92
N ILE A 87 9.22 -1.84 -5.31
CA ILE A 87 8.60 -1.86 -3.99
C ILE A 87 9.40 -2.83 -3.12
N ASN A 88 9.44 -2.53 -1.83
CA ASN A 88 10.22 -3.22 -0.82
C ASN A 88 9.26 -3.67 0.28
N LEU A 89 9.12 -4.98 0.43
CA LEU A 89 8.47 -5.57 1.59
C LEU A 89 9.49 -5.69 2.72
N THR A 90 9.23 -5.02 3.84
CA THR A 90 10.07 -5.09 5.03
C THR A 90 10.20 -6.52 5.54
N GLN A 91 11.37 -6.94 6.01
CA GLN A 91 11.48 -8.23 6.70
C GLN A 91 10.90 -8.11 8.13
N PRO A 92 10.38 -9.19 8.75
CA PRO A 92 9.87 -9.17 10.13
C PRO A 92 10.74 -8.45 11.19
N ILE A 93 12.07 -8.65 11.20
CA ILE A 93 12.95 -7.94 12.15
C ILE A 93 13.00 -6.45 11.87
N SER A 94 12.98 -6.06 10.60
CA SER A 94 12.91 -4.66 10.18
C SER A 94 11.59 -4.03 10.59
N ALA A 95 10.47 -4.76 10.45
CA ALA A 95 9.16 -4.30 10.92
C ALA A 95 9.16 -4.03 12.44
N LEU A 96 9.73 -4.95 13.22
CA LEU A 96 9.87 -4.80 14.67
C LEU A 96 10.84 -3.67 15.05
N ASN A 97 11.94 -3.53 14.33
CA ASN A 97 12.93 -2.46 14.48
C ASN A 97 12.28 -1.07 14.27
N ILE A 98 11.50 -0.92 13.19
CA ILE A 98 10.74 0.31 12.93
C ILE A 98 9.75 0.58 14.06
N TYR A 99 8.97 -0.42 14.48
CA TYR A 99 8.03 -0.26 15.60
C TYR A 99 8.71 0.25 16.88
N LEU A 100 9.82 -0.38 17.28
CA LEU A 100 10.58 0.01 18.46
C LEU A 100 11.19 1.41 18.33
N PHE A 101 11.63 1.80 17.14
CA PHE A 101 12.08 3.15 16.84
C PHE A 101 10.95 4.18 17.02
N ILE A 102 9.76 3.91 16.46
CA ILE A 102 8.59 4.79 16.62
C ILE A 102 8.22 4.92 18.10
N GLU A 103 8.23 3.85 18.87
CA GLU A 103 7.98 3.91 20.31
C GLU A 103 8.94 4.85 21.04
N CYS A 104 10.21 4.86 20.64
CA CYS A 104 11.23 5.70 21.25
C CYS A 104 11.17 7.17 20.80
N TYR A 105 10.78 7.45 19.55
CA TYR A 105 10.99 8.74 18.91
C TYR A 105 9.73 9.44 18.36
N GLN A 106 8.55 8.83 18.44
CA GLN A 106 7.31 9.37 17.86
C GLN A 106 7.06 10.84 18.22
N LYS A 107 7.25 11.24 19.48
CA LYS A 107 7.00 12.63 19.92
C LYS A 107 7.91 13.63 19.20
N GLU A 108 9.19 13.29 19.04
CA GLU A 108 10.17 14.13 18.36
C GLU A 108 9.90 14.21 16.86
N ILE A 109 9.57 13.07 16.24
CA ILE A 109 9.22 13.01 14.81
C ILE A 109 8.00 13.88 14.52
N LEU A 110 6.91 13.68 15.25
CA LEU A 110 5.67 14.43 15.03
C LEU A 110 5.85 15.92 15.35
N GLY A 111 6.61 16.26 16.40
CA GLY A 111 6.94 17.64 16.73
C GLY A 111 7.76 18.30 15.61
N PHE A 112 8.72 17.59 15.02
CA PHE A 112 9.48 18.08 13.87
C PHE A 112 8.56 18.33 12.67
N LEU A 113 7.74 17.35 12.29
CA LEU A 113 6.86 17.47 11.11
C LEU A 113 5.84 18.62 11.24
N GLU A 114 5.34 18.86 12.44
CA GLU A 114 4.39 19.96 12.70
C GLU A 114 5.07 21.34 12.67
N ASN A 115 6.33 21.43 13.09
CA ASN A 115 7.05 22.71 13.17
C ASN A 115 7.80 23.07 11.88
N ASN A 116 7.89 22.16 10.89
CA ASN A 116 8.69 22.35 9.68
C ASN A 116 7.90 22.28 8.35
N ASN A 117 6.56 22.22 8.35
CA ASN A 117 5.73 22.07 7.15
C ASN A 117 5.53 23.34 6.28
N CYS A 118 6.54 24.21 6.14
CA CYS A 118 6.36 25.51 5.46
C CYS A 118 5.87 25.40 4.01
N PHE A 119 6.34 24.42 3.22
CA PHE A 119 5.82 24.11 1.89
C PHE A 119 5.00 22.82 1.82
N SER A 120 5.12 21.94 2.82
CA SER A 120 4.52 20.61 2.77
C SER A 120 2.98 20.63 2.75
N LEU A 121 2.42 19.95 1.76
CA LEU A 121 0.99 19.65 1.64
C LEU A 121 0.60 18.33 2.31
N ARG A 122 1.59 17.47 2.62
CA ARG A 122 1.39 16.11 3.12
C ARG A 122 2.46 15.72 4.13
N TYR A 123 2.05 15.55 5.37
CA TYR A 123 2.89 15.10 6.48
C TYR A 123 2.05 14.41 7.57
N HIS A 124 2.72 13.76 8.50
CA HIS A 124 2.11 12.88 9.50
C HIS A 124 1.80 13.63 10.79
N ARG A 125 0.59 13.43 11.33
CA ARG A 125 0.15 13.88 12.65
C ARG A 125 -0.33 12.71 13.49
N LYS A 126 -0.38 12.90 14.82
CA LYS A 126 -0.96 11.92 15.74
C LYS A 126 -2.39 11.61 15.32
N ASN A 127 -2.71 10.33 15.15
CA ASN A 127 -4.08 9.91 14.93
C ASN A 127 -4.76 9.60 16.28
N ASN A 128 -5.80 10.36 16.61
CA ASN A 128 -6.65 10.09 17.77
C ASN A 128 -7.97 9.41 17.36
N ASP A 129 -8.21 9.22 16.06
CA ASP A 129 -9.41 8.58 15.54
C ASP A 129 -9.29 7.08 15.80
N LEU A 130 -10.16 6.56 16.67
CA LEU A 130 -10.22 5.14 17.02
C LEU A 130 -11.52 4.56 16.50
N PHE A 131 -11.40 3.63 15.55
CA PHE A 131 -12.53 2.87 15.03
C PHE A 131 -12.58 1.51 15.72
N TYR A 132 -13.64 1.27 16.49
CA TYR A 132 -13.74 0.08 17.33
C TYR A 132 -14.54 -1.01 16.66
N LYS A 133 -14.10 -2.24 16.90
CA LYS A 133 -14.77 -3.47 16.50
C LYS A 133 -15.63 -4.02 17.65
N ARG A 134 -16.96 -4.05 17.52
CA ARG A 134 -17.83 -4.83 18.43
C ARG A 134 -18.21 -6.16 17.78
N LYS A 135 -18.00 -7.28 18.48
CA LYS A 135 -18.38 -8.63 18.04
C LYS A 135 -19.64 -9.06 18.79
N SER A 136 -20.82 -8.85 18.22
CA SER A 136 -22.08 -9.35 18.81
C SER A 136 -22.50 -10.62 18.08
N LYS A 137 -22.30 -11.78 18.73
CA LYS A 137 -22.66 -13.17 18.36
C LYS A 137 -22.36 -13.64 16.91
N ARG A 138 -22.70 -12.87 15.86
CA ARG A 138 -22.39 -13.10 14.42
C ARG A 138 -22.14 -11.81 13.58
N LEU A 139 -22.21 -10.60 14.15
CA LEU A 139 -22.03 -9.31 13.46
C LEU A 139 -20.77 -8.57 13.96
N THR A 140 -20.04 -7.94 13.03
CA THR A 140 -18.97 -6.98 13.35
C THR A 140 -19.42 -5.57 13.00
N GLU A 141 -19.63 -4.71 13.99
CA GLU A 141 -20.00 -3.31 13.77
C GLU A 141 -18.78 -2.40 14.04
N TYR A 142 -18.56 -1.41 13.16
CA TYR A 142 -17.56 -0.36 13.35
C TYR A 142 -18.25 0.91 13.80
N PHE A 143 -17.93 1.38 15.01
CA PHE A 143 -18.48 2.63 15.53
C PHE A 143 -17.38 3.67 15.70
N ALA A 144 -17.62 4.86 15.16
CA ALA A 144 -16.76 6.02 15.36
C ALA A 144 -17.03 6.73 16.70
N LYS A 145 -18.21 6.56 17.34
CA LYS A 145 -18.59 7.30 18.57
C LYS A 145 -19.73 6.60 19.35
N THR A 146 -19.43 5.98 20.50
CA THR A 146 -20.18 6.07 21.78
C THR A 146 -19.58 5.13 22.84
N SER A 147 -18.58 5.62 23.59
CA SER A 147 -17.97 4.91 24.70
C SER A 147 -18.72 5.18 26.01
N LYS A 148 -19.68 4.32 26.40
CA LYS A 148 -20.09 4.24 27.82
C LYS A 148 -20.33 2.84 28.37
N LYS A 149 -20.50 1.79 27.55
CA LYS A 149 -20.77 0.42 28.03
C LYS A 149 -20.24 -0.68 27.10
N ILE A 150 -18.92 -0.80 26.95
CA ILE A 150 -18.32 -1.94 26.23
C ILE A 150 -17.22 -2.55 27.08
N ASP A 151 -17.28 -3.87 27.28
CA ASP A 151 -16.27 -4.66 27.98
C ASP A 151 -14.89 -4.51 27.34
N LYS A 152 -13.87 -4.28 28.16
CA LYS A 152 -12.48 -4.02 27.73
C LYS A 152 -11.85 -5.20 26.96
N SER A 153 -12.42 -6.39 27.01
CA SER A 153 -11.83 -7.62 26.46
C SER A 153 -11.95 -7.77 24.94
N VAL A 154 -12.76 -6.95 24.26
CA VAL A 154 -12.96 -7.02 22.79
C VAL A 154 -12.91 -5.61 22.16
N LEU A 155 -11.80 -4.90 22.34
CA LEU A 155 -11.55 -3.60 21.70
C LEU A 155 -10.33 -3.71 20.78
N GLN A 156 -10.57 -3.84 19.46
CA GLN A 156 -9.55 -3.66 18.42
C GLN A 156 -9.76 -2.32 17.73
N GLN A 157 -8.68 -1.59 17.47
CA GLN A 157 -8.68 -0.27 16.83
C GLN A 157 -8.20 -0.40 15.39
N THR A 158 -8.87 0.30 14.46
CA THR A 158 -8.60 0.20 13.01
C THR A 158 -8.37 1.58 12.40
N GLY A 159 -7.73 1.63 11.21
CA GLY A 159 -7.35 2.87 10.50
C GLY A 159 -5.83 3.07 10.41
N ALA A 160 -5.32 4.07 9.69
CA ALA A 160 -3.88 4.38 9.63
C ALA A 160 -3.33 4.76 11.02
N TYR A 161 -2.11 4.37 11.38
CA TYR A 161 -1.56 4.67 12.70
C TYR A 161 -1.31 6.16 12.88
N PHE A 162 -0.75 6.81 11.86
CA PHE A 162 -0.66 8.26 11.77
C PHE A 162 -1.70 8.82 10.80
N LYS A 163 -2.21 10.02 11.12
CA LYS A 163 -3.14 10.75 10.24
C LYS A 163 -2.33 11.56 9.26
N ILE A 164 -2.67 11.46 7.98
CA ILE A 164 -2.10 12.31 6.93
C ILE A 164 -2.81 13.68 6.94
N HIS A 165 -2.03 14.74 6.85
CA HIS A 165 -2.48 16.14 6.82
C HIS A 165 -1.60 16.90 5.82
N LYS A 166 -2.00 17.89 5.03
CA LYS A 166 -3.29 18.58 4.81
C LYS A 166 -4.11 17.93 3.69
N PHE A 167 -3.45 17.28 2.72
CA PHE A 167 -4.08 16.64 1.57
C PHE A 167 -3.62 15.18 1.42
N ASN A 168 -4.55 14.31 1.03
CA ASN A 168 -4.27 12.87 0.80
C ASN A 168 -3.83 12.55 -0.64
N SER A 169 -4.00 13.50 -1.57
CA SER A 169 -3.61 13.34 -2.98
C SER A 169 -3.34 14.68 -3.64
N VAL A 170 -2.54 14.67 -4.71
CA VAL A 170 -2.32 15.83 -5.60
C VAL A 170 -3.64 16.32 -6.17
N SER A 171 -4.52 15.41 -6.61
CA SER A 171 -5.83 15.77 -7.17
C SER A 171 -6.69 16.53 -6.16
N SER A 172 -6.65 16.18 -4.88
CA SER A 172 -7.36 16.90 -3.82
C SER A 172 -6.81 18.32 -3.63
N PHE A 173 -5.49 18.50 -3.77
CA PHE A 173 -4.86 19.82 -3.73
C PHE A 173 -5.21 20.69 -4.96
N VAL A 174 -5.10 20.15 -6.18
CA VAL A 174 -5.40 20.90 -7.43
C VAL A 174 -6.86 21.32 -7.51
N ASN A 175 -7.77 20.56 -6.90
CA ASN A 175 -9.20 20.92 -6.84
C ASN A 175 -9.57 21.79 -5.62
N SER A 176 -8.60 22.21 -4.81
CA SER A 176 -8.87 22.95 -3.57
C SER A 176 -9.07 24.46 -3.81
N ARG A 177 -9.75 25.12 -2.86
CA ARG A 177 -9.85 26.60 -2.82
C ARG A 177 -8.48 27.28 -2.78
N LEU A 178 -7.48 26.61 -2.18
CA LEU A 178 -6.11 27.11 -2.11
C LEU A 178 -5.47 27.20 -3.50
N TRP A 179 -5.66 26.18 -4.35
CA TRP A 179 -5.22 26.20 -5.74
C TRP A 179 -5.90 27.31 -6.53
N GLN A 180 -7.23 27.42 -6.41
CA GLN A 180 -8.01 28.48 -7.09
C GLN A 180 -7.52 29.88 -6.69
N HIS A 181 -7.33 30.12 -5.39
CA HIS A 181 -6.82 31.41 -4.91
C HIS A 181 -5.43 31.73 -5.47
N CYS A 182 -4.54 30.74 -5.58
CA CYS A 182 -3.21 30.96 -6.17
C CYS A 182 -3.29 31.32 -7.66
N ASN A 183 -4.18 30.67 -8.41
CA ASN A 183 -4.41 30.99 -9.82
C ASN A 183 -4.94 32.41 -10.04
N PHE A 184 -5.75 32.94 -9.11
CA PHE A 184 -6.21 34.32 -9.20
C PHE A 184 -5.17 35.34 -8.74
N LYS A 185 -4.39 34.99 -7.72
CA LYS A 185 -3.46 35.93 -7.07
C LYS A 185 -2.17 36.14 -7.86
N TYR A 186 -1.62 35.06 -8.42
CA TYR A 186 -0.32 35.06 -9.08
C TYR A 186 -0.51 34.91 -10.59
N LYS A 187 0.42 35.44 -11.39
CA LYS A 187 0.35 35.45 -12.87
C LYS A 187 1.06 34.26 -13.53
N TYR A 188 2.04 33.69 -12.85
CA TYR A 188 2.91 32.64 -13.40
C TYR A 188 2.95 31.42 -12.51
N PHE A 189 3.08 30.26 -13.15
CA PHE A 189 3.13 28.95 -12.52
C PHE A 189 4.34 28.16 -13.03
N ALA A 190 4.99 27.43 -12.13
CA ALA A 190 5.97 26.42 -12.46
C ALA A 190 5.75 25.14 -11.63
N LYS A 191 6.01 23.99 -12.26
CA LYS A 191 6.04 22.68 -11.61
C LYS A 191 7.41 22.03 -11.84
N VAL A 192 8.01 21.55 -10.76
CA VAL A 192 9.23 20.72 -10.77
C VAL A 192 9.01 19.48 -9.92
N ASP A 193 9.79 18.41 -10.11
CA ASP A 193 9.84 17.26 -9.21
C ASP A 193 11.27 16.82 -8.90
N TYR A 194 11.46 16.18 -7.75
CA TYR A 194 12.72 15.51 -7.44
C TYR A 194 12.89 14.23 -8.27
N LYS A 195 14.01 14.11 -8.97
CA LYS A 195 14.38 12.93 -9.75
C LYS A 195 14.63 11.75 -8.81
N SER A 196 13.85 10.68 -8.97
CA SER A 196 14.02 9.42 -8.23
C SER A 196 14.15 9.60 -6.71
N CYS A 197 13.33 10.50 -6.14
CA CYS A 197 13.44 11.00 -4.76
C CYS A 197 13.84 9.93 -3.72
N PHE A 198 13.06 8.86 -3.56
CA PHE A 198 13.32 7.85 -2.52
C PHE A 198 14.65 7.11 -2.70
N SER A 199 15.03 6.76 -3.93
CA SER A 199 16.31 6.09 -4.20
C SER A 199 17.51 7.03 -4.11
N SER A 200 17.30 8.34 -4.27
CA SER A 200 18.35 9.37 -4.19
C SER A 200 18.64 9.84 -2.76
N ILE A 201 17.78 9.53 -1.78
CA ILE A 201 18.02 9.88 -0.39
C ILE A 201 19.20 9.06 0.14
N TYR A 202 20.30 9.73 0.44
CA TYR A 202 21.46 9.14 1.11
C TYR A 202 21.27 9.20 2.63
N THR A 203 21.34 8.08 3.34
CA THR A 203 20.93 8.01 4.76
C THR A 203 21.77 8.90 5.68
N HIS A 204 23.04 9.15 5.34
CA HIS A 204 23.89 10.05 6.14
C HIS A 204 23.51 11.54 6.01
N THR A 205 22.71 11.93 5.01
CA THR A 205 22.20 13.31 4.89
C THR A 205 21.42 13.76 6.13
N TYR A 206 20.78 12.83 6.84
CA TYR A 206 20.09 13.12 8.10
C TYR A 206 21.05 13.62 9.17
N LYS A 207 22.29 13.13 9.21
CA LYS A 207 23.30 13.60 10.18
C LYS A 207 23.72 15.06 9.89
N TRP A 208 23.73 15.46 8.62
CA TRP A 208 24.05 16.83 8.19
C TRP A 208 23.00 17.86 8.65
N ILE A 209 21.80 17.41 9.05
CA ILE A 209 20.77 18.29 9.64
C ILE A 209 21.24 18.87 10.99
N ILE A 210 22.02 18.10 11.77
CA ILE A 210 22.53 18.53 13.07
C ILE A 210 23.84 19.29 12.92
N GLU A 211 24.72 18.79 12.05
CA GLU A 211 26.12 19.18 12.03
C GLU A 211 26.45 19.96 10.77
N ARG A 212 26.93 21.19 10.95
CA ARG A 212 27.29 22.09 9.86
C ARG A 212 28.51 21.60 9.05
N ASN A 213 29.30 20.67 9.59
CA ASN A 213 30.48 20.09 8.96
C ASN A 213 30.37 18.56 8.82
N THR A 214 30.74 18.01 7.66
CA THR A 214 30.66 16.57 7.36
C THR A 214 31.64 15.71 8.16
N ILE A 215 32.72 16.30 8.67
CA ILE A 215 33.82 15.60 9.36
C ILE A 215 33.40 15.15 10.76
N ASP A 216 32.73 16.02 11.52
CA ASP A 216 32.23 15.71 12.87
C ASP A 216 31.11 14.64 12.82
N SER A 217 30.41 14.54 11.69
CA SER A 217 29.17 13.74 11.55
C SER A 217 29.41 12.24 11.46
N LYS A 218 30.63 11.85 11.11
CA LYS A 218 31.05 10.44 11.07
C LYS A 218 31.21 9.86 12.48
N GLU A 219 31.49 10.70 13.48
CA GLU A 219 31.74 10.28 14.86
C GLU A 219 30.59 10.59 15.84
N ALA A 220 29.46 11.09 15.32
CA ALA A 220 28.29 11.40 16.12
C ALA A 220 27.63 10.11 16.67
N LYS A 221 27.83 9.86 17.97
CA LYS A 221 27.50 8.59 18.65
C LYS A 221 26.31 8.67 19.61
N ASN A 222 25.63 9.80 19.66
CA ASN A 222 24.57 10.06 20.64
C ASN A 222 23.21 9.48 20.21
N SER A 223 22.21 9.58 21.10
CA SER A 223 20.82 9.14 20.91
C SER A 223 19.94 10.17 20.18
N ASN A 224 20.53 11.07 19.39
CA ASN A 224 19.76 12.04 18.61
C ASN A 224 18.95 11.34 17.50
N LEU A 225 17.71 11.79 17.33
CA LEU A 225 16.79 11.33 16.29
C LEU A 225 17.44 11.15 14.92
N PHE A 226 18.16 12.14 14.40
CA PHE A 226 18.65 12.08 13.01
C PHE A 226 19.78 11.06 12.80
N ILE A 227 20.62 10.84 13.81
CA ILE A 227 21.65 9.79 13.80
C ILE A 227 20.98 8.42 13.84
N VAL A 228 19.93 8.28 14.64
CA VAL A 228 19.19 7.01 14.73
C VAL A 228 18.39 6.75 13.45
N ILE A 229 17.84 7.78 12.79
CA ILE A 229 17.21 7.64 11.47
C ILE A 229 18.18 7.00 10.47
N ASP A 230 19.42 7.50 10.38
CA ASP A 230 20.45 6.93 9.50
C ASP A 230 20.67 5.44 9.78
N ARG A 231 20.79 5.04 11.05
CA ARG A 231 20.96 3.64 11.44
C ARG A 231 19.74 2.78 11.09
N ILE A 232 18.53 3.27 11.36
CA ILE A 232 17.29 2.55 11.04
C ILE A 232 17.16 2.33 9.54
N LEU A 233 17.41 3.38 8.73
CA LEU A 233 17.32 3.28 7.27
C LEU A 233 18.32 2.26 6.70
N GLN A 234 19.53 2.20 7.23
CA GLN A 234 20.50 1.17 6.85
C GLN A 234 20.08 -0.23 7.31
N ASN A 235 19.62 -0.37 8.56
CA ASN A 235 19.18 -1.66 9.10
C ASN A 235 18.06 -2.28 8.27
N ILE A 236 17.09 -1.48 7.80
CA ILE A 236 15.94 -1.99 7.03
C ILE A 236 16.21 -2.18 5.53
N ASN A 237 17.40 -1.81 5.06
CA ASN A 237 17.78 -1.81 3.66
C ASN A 237 19.07 -2.59 3.42
N GLY A 238 19.27 -3.71 4.13
CA GLY A 238 20.43 -4.58 3.93
C GLY A 238 21.78 -3.90 4.19
N LYS A 239 21.85 -2.97 5.16
CA LYS A 239 23.00 -2.11 5.46
C LYS A 239 23.38 -1.11 4.33
N SER A 240 22.54 -0.92 3.32
CA SER A 240 22.74 0.11 2.31
C SER A 240 22.46 1.51 2.87
N SER A 241 23.38 2.45 2.63
CA SER A 241 23.18 3.88 2.90
C SER A 241 22.57 4.64 1.71
N ASN A 242 22.38 3.97 0.57
CA ASN A 242 21.79 4.55 -0.62
C ASN A 242 20.33 4.16 -0.75
N GLY A 243 19.47 5.19 -0.81
CA GLY A 243 18.04 5.06 -0.96
C GLY A 243 17.33 4.66 0.33
N VAL A 244 16.04 4.99 0.38
CA VAL A 244 15.11 4.48 1.39
C VAL A 244 14.14 3.50 0.76
N ILE A 245 13.78 2.44 1.50
CA ILE A 245 12.89 1.40 0.99
C ILE A 245 11.52 1.99 0.60
N VAL A 246 10.98 1.58 -0.54
CA VAL A 246 9.70 2.10 -1.07
C VAL A 246 8.57 1.13 -0.77
N GLY A 247 7.42 1.59 -0.28
CA GLY A 247 6.26 0.74 0.03
C GLY A 247 5.65 1.07 1.41
N PRO A 248 6.44 0.96 2.49
CA PRO A 248 6.01 1.37 3.82
C PRO A 248 5.65 2.85 3.90
N GLU A 249 4.62 3.20 4.67
CA GLU A 249 4.30 4.60 4.97
C GLU A 249 5.37 5.23 5.88
N PHE A 250 6.04 4.42 6.69
CA PHE A 250 7.25 4.80 7.45
C PHE A 250 8.27 5.56 6.59
N SER A 251 8.66 5.01 5.43
CA SER A 251 9.67 5.64 4.58
C SER A 251 9.23 6.98 4.02
N ARG A 252 7.93 7.16 3.76
CA ARG A 252 7.38 8.47 3.36
C ARG A 252 7.46 9.48 4.50
N MET A 253 7.17 9.06 5.73
CA MET A 253 7.30 9.91 6.91
C MET A 253 8.74 10.35 7.14
N ILE A 254 9.70 9.43 7.01
CA ILE A 254 11.12 9.74 7.21
C ILE A 254 11.65 10.64 6.09
N ALA A 255 11.33 10.35 4.81
CA ALA A 255 11.67 11.23 3.70
C ALA A 255 11.12 12.66 3.90
N GLU A 256 9.89 12.79 4.42
CA GLU A 256 9.28 14.08 4.70
C GLU A 256 10.05 14.91 5.74
N ILE A 257 10.73 14.28 6.71
CA ILE A 257 11.61 14.98 7.66
C ILE A 257 12.74 15.69 6.91
N LEU A 258 13.43 14.99 6.01
CA LEU A 258 14.51 15.58 5.22
C LEU A 258 13.98 16.68 4.30
N LEU A 259 12.88 16.42 3.60
CA LEU A 259 12.33 17.38 2.65
C LEU A 259 11.80 18.66 3.34
N GLN A 260 11.23 18.57 4.53
CA GLN A 260 10.83 19.76 5.30
C GLN A 260 12.01 20.57 5.83
N HIS A 261 13.13 19.91 6.13
CA HIS A 261 14.36 20.61 6.46
C HIS A 261 14.86 21.43 5.26
N ILE A 262 14.91 20.81 4.07
CA ILE A 262 15.27 21.46 2.82
C ILE A 262 14.31 22.61 2.50
N ASP A 263 12.99 22.41 2.67
CA ASP A 263 11.98 23.46 2.45
C ASP A 263 12.25 24.70 3.31
N LYS A 264 12.62 24.52 4.58
CA LYS A 264 12.95 25.65 5.48
C LYS A 264 14.19 26.40 5.02
N GLU A 265 15.22 25.69 4.61
CA GLU A 265 16.44 26.32 4.12
C GLU A 265 16.18 27.09 2.81
N ILE A 266 15.38 26.54 1.90
CA ILE A 266 14.92 27.24 0.69
C ILE A 266 14.19 28.54 1.07
N LEU A 267 13.24 28.47 2.02
CA LEU A 267 12.49 29.65 2.44
C LEU A 267 13.42 30.74 3.03
N GLN A 268 14.39 30.35 3.86
CA GLN A 268 15.38 31.28 4.42
C GLN A 268 16.25 31.91 3.32
N ASN A 269 16.72 31.11 2.36
CA ASN A 269 17.52 31.58 1.23
C ASN A 269 16.74 32.57 0.34
N LEU A 270 15.43 32.35 0.15
CA LEU A 270 14.56 33.28 -0.59
C LEU A 270 14.32 34.58 0.18
N GLN A 271 14.15 34.51 1.50
CA GLN A 271 14.01 35.70 2.36
C GLN A 271 15.27 36.58 2.32
N THR A 272 16.46 35.98 2.35
CA THR A 272 17.74 36.70 2.20
C THR A 272 17.86 37.41 0.85
N LYS A 273 17.20 36.89 -0.20
CA LYS A 273 17.09 37.54 -1.52
C LYS A 273 15.99 38.60 -1.60
N GLY A 274 15.36 38.95 -0.48
CA GLY A 274 14.29 39.96 -0.42
C GLY A 274 12.91 39.48 -0.90
N LEU A 275 12.74 38.17 -1.14
CA LEU A 275 11.47 37.60 -1.59
C LEU A 275 10.63 37.17 -0.37
N SER A 276 9.38 37.60 -0.33
CA SER A 276 8.45 37.29 0.76
C SER A 276 7.36 36.31 0.32
N MET A 277 7.24 35.21 1.09
CA MET A 277 6.18 34.23 0.89
C MET A 277 4.81 34.88 1.11
N THR A 278 3.84 34.56 0.26
CA THR A 278 2.49 35.13 0.16
C THR A 278 2.40 36.52 -0.45
N LYS A 279 3.47 37.32 -0.51
CA LYS A 279 3.48 38.60 -1.24
C LYS A 279 3.94 38.39 -2.68
N ASP A 280 5.13 37.83 -2.85
CA ASP A 280 5.81 37.72 -4.15
C ASP A 280 5.58 36.36 -4.80
N PHE A 281 5.48 35.32 -3.98
CA PHE A 281 5.33 33.94 -4.43
C PHE A 281 4.59 33.04 -3.43
N ARG A 282 4.22 31.84 -3.88
CA ARG A 282 3.77 30.73 -3.03
C ARG A 282 4.30 29.40 -3.55
N VAL A 283 4.87 28.59 -2.66
CA VAL A 283 5.39 27.25 -2.97
C VAL A 283 4.61 26.21 -2.19
N PHE A 284 4.34 25.08 -2.83
CA PHE A 284 3.75 23.91 -2.22
C PHE A 284 4.49 22.64 -2.65
N ARG A 285 4.70 21.70 -1.74
CA ARG A 285 5.33 20.42 -2.03
C ARG A 285 4.42 19.26 -1.61
N TYR A 286 4.18 18.33 -2.53
CA TYR A 286 3.50 17.07 -2.27
C TYR A 286 4.47 15.93 -2.56
N VAL A 287 5.09 15.37 -1.51
CA VAL A 287 6.16 14.37 -1.65
C VAL A 287 7.30 14.93 -2.52
N ASP A 288 7.44 14.45 -3.76
CA ASP A 288 8.45 14.83 -4.73
C ASP A 288 8.00 15.95 -5.68
N ASP A 289 6.70 16.18 -5.87
CA ASP A 289 6.16 17.25 -6.71
C ASP A 289 6.19 18.61 -5.99
N ILE A 290 6.72 19.65 -6.64
CA ILE A 290 6.75 21.03 -6.15
C ILE A 290 6.00 21.95 -7.11
N TYR A 291 5.09 22.74 -6.57
CA TYR A 291 4.20 23.67 -7.27
C TYR A 291 4.54 25.10 -6.85
N ILE A 292 4.87 25.96 -7.80
CA ILE A 292 5.37 27.31 -7.58
C ILE A 292 4.44 28.29 -8.29
N PHE A 293 3.96 29.29 -7.55
CA PHE A 293 3.19 30.41 -8.07
C PHE A 293 3.93 31.71 -7.79
N ALA A 294 4.03 32.60 -8.78
CA ALA A 294 4.70 33.90 -8.61
C ALA A 294 4.11 35.01 -9.49
N ASN A 295 4.45 36.26 -9.17
CA ASN A 295 3.97 37.44 -9.91
C ASN A 295 4.85 37.81 -11.12
N ALA A 296 6.05 37.24 -11.24
CA ALA A 296 6.95 37.47 -12.37
C ALA A 296 7.75 36.19 -12.71
N PRO A 297 8.11 35.96 -14.00
CA PRO A 297 8.87 34.78 -14.41
C PRO A 297 10.26 34.71 -13.77
N ILE A 298 10.90 35.87 -13.59
CA ILE A 298 12.21 35.93 -12.93
C ILE A 298 12.17 35.39 -11.49
N ILE A 299 11.03 35.54 -10.81
CA ILE A 299 10.83 35.02 -9.46
C ILE A 299 10.69 33.49 -9.50
N THR A 300 9.96 32.92 -10.46
CA THR A 300 9.87 31.45 -10.60
C THR A 300 11.25 30.84 -10.84
N ASP A 301 12.05 31.45 -11.73
CA ASP A 301 13.40 30.95 -12.04
C ASP A 301 14.34 31.05 -10.83
N THR A 302 14.23 32.15 -10.08
CA THR A 302 15.00 32.34 -8.84
C THR A 302 14.63 31.28 -7.80
N ILE A 303 13.35 30.94 -7.68
CA ILE A 303 12.88 29.89 -6.77
C ILE A 303 13.40 28.53 -7.21
N VAL A 304 13.26 28.16 -8.49
CA VAL A 304 13.74 26.87 -9.03
C VAL A 304 15.24 26.70 -8.80
N LYS A 305 16.05 27.71 -9.13
CA LYS A 305 17.52 27.69 -8.89
C LYS A 305 17.86 27.59 -7.40
N THR A 306 17.05 28.20 -6.53
CA THR A 306 17.25 28.09 -5.07
C THR A 306 16.89 26.70 -4.56
N ILE A 307 15.83 26.08 -5.09
CA ILE A 307 15.46 24.69 -4.78
C ILE A 307 16.59 23.76 -5.21
N GLU A 308 17.05 23.87 -6.46
CA GLU A 308 18.11 23.02 -7.02
C GLU A 308 19.41 23.10 -6.21
N SER A 309 19.94 24.30 -6.00
CA SER A 309 21.18 24.50 -5.25
C SER A 309 21.08 24.07 -3.78
N THR A 310 19.92 24.22 -3.14
CA THR A 310 19.72 23.77 -1.75
C THR A 310 19.59 22.25 -1.69
N ALA A 311 18.79 21.65 -2.58
CA ALA A 311 18.58 20.20 -2.63
C ALA A 311 19.87 19.43 -2.95
N GLN A 312 20.75 20.00 -3.78
CA GLN A 312 22.03 19.40 -4.15
C GLN A 312 22.97 19.20 -2.93
N LYS A 313 22.85 20.04 -1.89
CA LYS A 313 23.59 19.84 -0.62
C LYS A 313 23.26 18.52 0.07
N TYR A 314 22.07 17.99 -0.22
CA TYR A 314 21.56 16.72 0.31
C TYR A 314 21.50 15.62 -0.78
N LEU A 315 22.23 15.80 -1.88
CA LEU A 315 22.33 14.85 -3.00
C LEU A 315 20.99 14.61 -3.74
N LEU A 316 20.05 15.55 -3.64
CA LEU A 316 18.79 15.52 -4.39
C LEU A 316 18.89 16.43 -5.62
N HIS A 317 18.33 15.96 -6.73
CA HIS A 317 18.34 16.66 -8.01
C HIS A 317 16.92 16.83 -8.54
N LEU A 318 16.69 17.92 -9.27
CA LEU A 318 15.43 18.14 -9.98
C LEU A 318 15.39 17.28 -11.26
N ASN A 319 14.18 16.98 -11.71
CA ASN A 319 13.94 16.26 -12.94
C ASN A 319 13.62 17.23 -14.07
N GLU A 320 14.63 17.55 -14.87
CA GLU A 320 14.54 18.51 -15.97
C GLU A 320 13.45 18.12 -17.00
N LEU A 321 13.23 16.82 -17.25
CA LEU A 321 12.25 16.33 -18.22
C LEU A 321 10.79 16.61 -17.84
N LYS A 322 10.55 16.98 -16.58
CA LYS A 322 9.21 17.26 -16.04
C LYS A 322 9.06 18.69 -15.54
N TYR A 323 10.04 19.54 -15.85
CA TYR A 323 9.88 20.96 -15.64
C TYR A 323 8.78 21.49 -16.55
N TYR A 324 7.81 22.17 -15.95
CA TYR A 324 6.65 22.72 -16.65
C TYR A 324 6.39 24.13 -16.18
N THR A 325 6.14 25.05 -17.12
CA THR A 325 5.79 26.45 -16.85
C THR A 325 4.55 26.85 -17.62
N ALA A 326 3.74 27.73 -17.04
CA ALA A 326 2.55 28.28 -17.67
C ALA A 326 2.16 29.61 -17.03
N GLU A 327 1.32 30.38 -17.74
CA GLU A 327 0.55 31.47 -17.14
C GLU A 327 -0.66 30.91 -16.38
N THR A 328 -1.14 31.65 -15.39
CA THR A 328 -2.37 31.30 -14.66
C THR A 328 -3.61 31.86 -15.39
N PRO A 329 -4.76 31.16 -15.33
CA PRO A 329 -5.02 29.94 -14.56
C PRO A 329 -4.46 28.68 -15.25
N VAL A 330 -3.76 27.84 -14.48
CA VAL A 330 -3.22 26.57 -14.98
C VAL A 330 -4.24 25.43 -14.82
N ILE A 331 -4.50 24.73 -15.92
CA ILE A 331 -5.35 23.54 -15.97
C ILE A 331 -4.47 22.32 -16.27
N LEU A 332 -4.33 21.42 -15.30
CA LEU A 332 -3.48 20.22 -15.42
C LEU A 332 -4.25 18.94 -15.77
N ASN A 333 -5.58 19.02 -15.91
CA ASN A 333 -6.50 17.89 -15.80
C ASN A 333 -7.57 17.84 -16.90
N ASP A 334 -7.26 18.25 -18.13
CA ASP A 334 -8.18 18.21 -19.27
C ASP A 334 -8.76 16.82 -19.57
N TRP A 335 -7.95 15.76 -19.42
CA TRP A 335 -8.37 14.36 -19.55
C TRP A 335 -9.52 13.97 -18.60
N ILE A 336 -9.66 14.66 -17.45
CA ILE A 336 -10.70 14.37 -16.46
C ILE A 336 -12.08 14.66 -17.04
N ASP A 337 -12.26 15.75 -17.77
CA ASP A 337 -13.60 16.14 -18.23
C ASP A 337 -14.10 15.18 -19.33
N LYS A 338 -13.24 14.77 -20.27
CA LYS A 338 -13.61 13.74 -21.25
C LYS A 338 -13.82 12.37 -20.61
N THR A 339 -13.02 12.04 -19.59
CA THR A 339 -13.22 10.81 -18.81
C THR A 339 -14.53 10.82 -18.03
N ARG A 340 -14.93 11.97 -17.46
CA ARG A 340 -16.22 12.16 -16.78
C ARG A 340 -17.38 11.90 -17.72
N VAL A 341 -17.35 12.43 -18.94
CA VAL A 341 -18.41 12.18 -19.92
C VAL A 341 -18.60 10.68 -20.17
N PHE A 342 -17.51 9.91 -20.30
CA PHE A 342 -17.60 8.46 -20.43
C PHE A 342 -18.06 7.78 -19.13
N ALA A 343 -17.55 8.22 -17.98
CA ALA A 343 -17.94 7.72 -16.66
C ALA A 343 -19.43 7.96 -16.35
N ASP A 344 -20.01 9.07 -16.81
CA ASP A 344 -21.42 9.40 -16.64
C ASP A 344 -22.27 8.43 -17.46
N LYS A 345 -21.90 8.14 -18.71
CA LYS A 345 -22.55 7.07 -19.52
C LYS A 345 -22.49 5.70 -18.85
N VAL A 346 -21.35 5.36 -18.24
CA VAL A 346 -21.20 4.11 -17.48
C VAL A 346 -22.09 4.13 -16.23
N SER A 347 -22.21 5.27 -15.55
CA SER A 347 -23.06 5.44 -14.37
C SER A 347 -24.54 5.38 -14.71
N GLU A 348 -24.94 5.86 -15.90
CA GLU A 348 -26.31 5.81 -16.40
C GLU A 348 -26.85 4.38 -16.55
N LEU A 349 -25.98 3.38 -16.67
CA LEU A 349 -26.34 1.96 -16.66
C LEU A 349 -26.93 1.49 -15.32
N PHE A 350 -26.79 2.30 -14.26
CA PHE A 350 -27.25 2.01 -12.91
C PHE A 350 -28.28 3.04 -12.43
N TYR A 351 -29.18 2.62 -11.56
CA TYR A 351 -30.02 3.54 -10.79
C TYR A 351 -29.22 4.23 -9.70
N ARG A 352 -29.46 5.53 -9.51
CA ARG A 352 -28.86 6.29 -8.40
C ARG A 352 -29.54 5.89 -7.09
N LYS A 353 -28.83 6.04 -5.97
CA LYS A 353 -29.39 5.77 -4.63
C LYS A 353 -30.69 6.54 -4.38
N MET A 354 -30.74 7.81 -4.76
CA MET A 354 -31.93 8.64 -4.59
C MET A 354 -33.13 8.09 -5.38
N GLU A 355 -32.90 7.66 -6.63
CA GLU A 355 -33.93 7.04 -7.48
C GLU A 355 -34.47 5.74 -6.85
N LEU A 356 -33.61 4.95 -6.19
CA LEU A 356 -33.98 3.70 -5.50
C LEU A 356 -34.68 3.94 -4.15
N HIS A 357 -34.39 5.03 -3.45
CA HIS A 357 -35.08 5.38 -2.21
C HIS A 357 -36.48 5.94 -2.47
N GLU A 358 -36.65 6.68 -3.56
CA GLU A 358 -37.92 7.29 -3.95
C GLU A 358 -38.88 6.28 -4.61
N SER A 359 -38.35 5.27 -5.32
CA SER A 359 -39.14 4.22 -5.95
C SER A 359 -39.40 3.05 -4.99
N LYS A 360 -40.67 2.71 -4.75
CA LYS A 360 -41.05 1.49 -4.01
C LYS A 360 -40.98 0.22 -4.86
N GLU A 361 -40.87 0.34 -6.18
CA GLU A 361 -40.97 -0.80 -7.12
C GLU A 361 -39.61 -1.29 -7.64
N ILE A 362 -38.54 -0.49 -7.50
CA ILE A 362 -37.22 -0.84 -8.03
C ILE A 362 -36.30 -1.27 -6.90
N ASP A 363 -35.97 -2.56 -6.85
CA ASP A 363 -35.07 -3.17 -5.84
C ASP A 363 -33.68 -3.55 -6.38
N HIS A 364 -33.40 -3.26 -7.65
CA HIS A 364 -32.17 -3.63 -8.35
C HIS A 364 -31.37 -2.43 -8.87
N LEU A 365 -30.04 -2.58 -8.96
CA LEU A 365 -29.13 -1.50 -9.33
C LEU A 365 -28.98 -1.30 -10.84
N VAL A 366 -28.88 -2.38 -11.63
CA VAL A 366 -28.58 -2.31 -13.06
C VAL A 366 -29.86 -2.07 -13.84
N LYS A 367 -29.92 -0.99 -14.63
CA LYS A 367 -31.11 -0.65 -15.41
C LYS A 367 -31.43 -1.69 -16.47
N ASN A 368 -32.72 -1.81 -16.77
CA ASN A 368 -33.22 -2.74 -17.79
C ASN A 368 -33.02 -2.27 -19.24
N THR A 369 -32.33 -1.14 -19.48
CA THR A 369 -32.01 -0.60 -20.81
C THR A 369 -31.05 -1.47 -21.62
N TYR A 370 -31.10 -1.32 -22.95
CA TYR A 370 -30.15 -1.95 -23.87
C TYR A 370 -28.75 -1.33 -23.69
N ILE A 371 -27.73 -2.17 -23.67
CA ILE A 371 -26.34 -1.77 -23.48
C ILE A 371 -25.56 -2.09 -24.75
N SER A 372 -25.16 -1.05 -25.49
CA SER A 372 -24.32 -1.21 -26.69
C SER A 372 -22.85 -1.35 -26.28
N LEU A 373 -22.42 -2.59 -26.02
CA LEU A 373 -21.06 -2.87 -25.57
C LEU A 373 -19.99 -2.42 -26.58
N ASP A 374 -20.18 -2.71 -27.87
CA ASP A 374 -19.21 -2.35 -28.91
C ASP A 374 -19.05 -0.84 -29.06
N ARG A 375 -20.15 -0.08 -28.94
CA ARG A 375 -20.07 1.38 -28.94
C ARG A 375 -19.26 1.90 -27.75
N MET A 376 -19.50 1.37 -26.54
CA MET A 376 -18.72 1.77 -25.36
C MET A 376 -17.24 1.41 -25.50
N LYS A 377 -16.92 0.22 -26.04
CA LYS A 377 -15.53 -0.18 -26.31
C LYS A 377 -14.84 0.75 -27.30
N ASN A 378 -15.53 1.13 -28.37
CA ASN A 378 -15.01 2.06 -29.37
C ASN A 378 -14.78 3.46 -28.77
N GLU A 379 -15.76 4.01 -28.05
CA GLU A 379 -15.63 5.31 -27.38
C GLU A 379 -14.49 5.31 -26.34
N PHE A 380 -14.36 4.24 -25.56
CA PHE A 380 -13.25 4.10 -24.61
C PHE A 380 -11.89 4.01 -25.33
N SER A 381 -11.80 3.29 -26.44
CA SER A 381 -10.57 3.19 -27.24
C SER A 381 -10.14 4.54 -27.81
N LEU A 382 -11.09 5.36 -28.26
CA LEU A 382 -10.84 6.73 -28.69
C LEU A 382 -10.28 7.59 -27.54
N LEU A 383 -10.87 7.48 -26.35
CA LEU A 383 -10.37 8.17 -25.15
C LEU A 383 -8.93 7.73 -24.79
N MET A 384 -8.61 6.44 -24.94
CA MET A 384 -7.27 5.91 -24.65
C MET A 384 -6.23 6.41 -25.65
N ASN A 385 -6.61 6.56 -26.92
CA ASN A 385 -5.76 7.09 -27.97
C ASN A 385 -5.54 8.60 -27.84
N GLU A 386 -6.54 9.33 -27.34
CA GLU A 386 -6.42 10.77 -27.13
C GLU A 386 -5.49 11.11 -25.96
N PHE A 387 -5.54 10.33 -24.87
CA PHE A 387 -4.76 10.60 -23.66
C PHE A 387 -3.81 9.44 -23.27
N PRO A 388 -2.83 9.10 -24.11
CA PRO A 388 -1.98 7.93 -23.91
C PRO A 388 -1.17 8.01 -22.60
N LYS A 389 -0.72 9.21 -22.21
CA LYS A 389 0.04 9.44 -20.96
C LYS A 389 -0.79 9.26 -19.69
N ASN A 390 -2.12 9.35 -19.79
CA ASN A 390 -3.05 9.30 -18.66
C ASN A 390 -3.79 7.96 -18.57
N ARG A 391 -3.45 6.99 -19.43
CA ARG A 391 -4.11 5.67 -19.54
C ARG A 391 -4.39 5.03 -18.18
N ARG A 392 -3.38 4.94 -17.30
CA ARG A 392 -3.54 4.38 -15.95
C ARG A 392 -4.63 5.10 -15.14
N PHE A 393 -4.64 6.43 -15.15
CA PHE A 393 -5.60 7.22 -14.38
C PHE A 393 -7.02 7.08 -14.94
N ILE A 394 -7.15 7.05 -16.27
CA ILE A 394 -8.45 6.89 -16.93
C ILE A 394 -9.02 5.49 -16.66
N VAL A 395 -8.22 4.44 -16.84
CA VAL A 395 -8.60 3.05 -16.49
C VAL A 395 -9.01 2.98 -15.01
N SER A 396 -8.22 3.57 -14.12
CA SER A 396 -8.55 3.63 -12.69
C SER A 396 -9.89 4.30 -12.42
N TYR A 397 -10.15 5.44 -13.05
CA TYR A 397 -11.40 6.20 -12.92
C TYR A 397 -12.58 5.33 -13.37
N ILE A 398 -12.53 4.78 -14.58
CA ILE A 398 -13.66 4.03 -15.15
C ILE A 398 -13.94 2.74 -14.36
N LEU A 399 -12.89 2.00 -13.97
CA LEU A 399 -13.06 0.83 -13.10
C LEU A 399 -13.62 1.22 -11.73
N SER A 400 -13.21 2.36 -11.16
CA SER A 400 -13.79 2.89 -9.92
C SER A 400 -15.26 3.25 -10.10
N THR A 401 -15.65 3.88 -11.21
CA THR A 401 -17.06 4.19 -11.50
C THR A 401 -17.90 2.91 -11.58
N LEU A 402 -17.45 1.89 -12.30
CA LEU A 402 -18.12 0.59 -12.35
C LEU A 402 -18.23 -0.03 -10.95
N LEU A 403 -17.11 -0.13 -10.24
CA LEU A 403 -17.06 -0.77 -8.93
C LEU A 403 -17.94 -0.05 -7.91
N ASN A 404 -17.92 1.28 -7.88
CA ASN A 404 -18.71 2.07 -6.95
C ASN A 404 -20.20 1.80 -7.14
N ASN A 405 -20.68 1.83 -8.39
CA ASN A 405 -22.07 1.54 -8.70
C ASN A 405 -22.47 0.09 -8.36
N ILE A 406 -21.64 -0.90 -8.73
CA ILE A 406 -21.86 -2.33 -8.40
C ILE A 406 -21.86 -2.55 -6.87
N SER A 407 -20.93 -1.92 -6.16
CA SER A 407 -20.76 -2.13 -4.72
C SER A 407 -21.90 -1.58 -3.87
N ASN A 408 -22.79 -0.74 -4.43
CA ASN A 408 -24.00 -0.29 -3.75
C ASN A 408 -24.90 -1.46 -3.33
N LYS A 409 -24.71 -2.66 -3.89
CA LYS A 409 -25.36 -3.91 -3.44
C LYS A 409 -25.24 -4.13 -1.94
N LYS A 410 -24.14 -3.70 -1.33
CA LYS A 410 -23.90 -3.81 0.12
C LYS A 410 -24.95 -3.09 0.98
N ASP A 411 -25.65 -2.13 0.39
CA ASP A 411 -26.71 -1.36 1.05
C ASP A 411 -28.06 -2.11 1.07
N GLY A 412 -28.09 -3.36 0.58
CA GLY A 412 -29.26 -4.25 0.62
C GLY A 412 -30.01 -4.40 -0.71
N TYR A 413 -29.55 -3.74 -1.77
CA TYR A 413 -30.12 -3.83 -3.11
C TYR A 413 -29.68 -5.09 -3.86
N LYS A 414 -30.52 -5.60 -4.76
CA LYS A 414 -30.08 -6.56 -5.80
C LYS A 414 -29.24 -5.84 -6.85
N LEU A 415 -28.36 -6.55 -7.55
CA LEU A 415 -27.68 -6.00 -8.73
C LEU A 415 -28.61 -6.04 -9.94
N PHE A 416 -29.30 -7.16 -10.15
CA PHE A 416 -30.14 -7.35 -11.32
C PHE A 416 -31.59 -7.61 -10.96
N ASP A 417 -32.46 -7.19 -11.88
CA ASP A 417 -33.85 -7.62 -11.91
C ASP A 417 -33.95 -9.14 -12.17
N ASP A 418 -35.04 -9.74 -11.73
CA ASP A 418 -35.24 -11.19 -11.81
C ASP A 418 -35.21 -11.63 -13.29
N GLY A 419 -34.38 -12.64 -13.60
CA GLY A 419 -34.18 -13.13 -14.97
C GLY A 419 -33.27 -12.26 -15.86
N LYS A 420 -32.71 -11.16 -15.36
CA LYS A 420 -31.81 -10.25 -16.11
C LYS A 420 -30.33 -10.36 -15.74
N ALA A 421 -29.95 -11.37 -14.94
CA ALA A 421 -28.57 -11.62 -14.52
C ALA A 421 -27.56 -11.82 -15.66
N SER A 422 -28.02 -12.14 -16.89
CA SER A 422 -27.14 -12.23 -18.07
C SER A 422 -26.41 -10.92 -18.38
N LYS A 423 -26.95 -9.76 -17.95
CA LYS A 423 -26.28 -8.46 -18.07
C LYS A 423 -24.98 -8.36 -17.29
N ALA A 424 -24.77 -9.19 -16.28
CA ALA A 424 -23.50 -9.26 -15.55
C ALA A 424 -22.31 -9.49 -16.48
N PHE A 425 -22.47 -10.36 -17.48
CA PHE A 425 -21.40 -10.67 -18.42
C PHE A 425 -21.11 -9.52 -19.39
N ILE A 426 -22.08 -8.66 -19.69
CA ILE A 426 -21.85 -7.43 -20.46
C ILE A 426 -20.99 -6.45 -19.66
N LEU A 427 -21.32 -6.26 -18.38
CA LEU A 427 -20.58 -5.37 -17.48
C LEU A 427 -19.17 -5.91 -17.17
N LEU A 428 -19.06 -7.23 -16.95
CA LEU A 428 -17.77 -7.90 -16.77
C LEU A 428 -16.92 -7.79 -18.04
N GLU A 429 -17.50 -8.02 -19.22
CA GLU A 429 -16.75 -7.88 -20.47
C GLU A 429 -16.26 -6.44 -20.70
N LEU A 430 -17.06 -5.43 -20.35
CA LEU A 430 -16.60 -4.05 -20.33
C LEU A 430 -15.46 -3.83 -19.33
N ALA A 431 -15.57 -4.37 -18.12
CA ALA A 431 -14.54 -4.25 -17.08
C ALA A 431 -13.22 -4.90 -17.51
N PHE A 432 -13.24 -6.11 -18.07
CA PHE A 432 -12.07 -6.80 -18.61
C PHE A 432 -11.45 -6.04 -19.80
N PHE A 433 -12.29 -5.50 -20.69
CA PHE A 433 -11.83 -4.66 -21.79
C PHE A 433 -11.07 -3.43 -21.28
N VAL A 434 -11.68 -2.67 -20.36
CA VAL A 434 -11.05 -1.48 -19.75
C VAL A 434 -9.77 -1.85 -19.00
N TYR A 435 -9.79 -2.96 -18.24
CA TYR A 435 -8.64 -3.46 -17.48
C TYR A 435 -7.45 -3.85 -18.38
N SER A 436 -7.71 -4.40 -19.57
CA SER A 436 -6.68 -4.84 -20.51
C SER A 436 -5.72 -3.73 -20.96
N PHE A 437 -6.12 -2.46 -20.87
CA PHE A 437 -5.27 -1.31 -21.20
C PHE A 437 -4.21 -1.02 -20.14
N CYS A 438 -4.42 -1.41 -18.88
CA CYS A 438 -3.47 -1.15 -17.80
C CYS A 438 -3.66 -2.15 -16.64
N PRO A 439 -3.15 -3.37 -16.74
CA PRO A 439 -3.32 -4.39 -15.71
C PRO A 439 -2.34 -4.22 -14.53
N CYS A 440 -2.54 -3.18 -13.73
CA CYS A 440 -1.78 -2.97 -12.48
C CYS A 440 -2.51 -3.53 -11.26
N PHE A 441 -1.79 -3.65 -10.13
CA PHE A 441 -2.32 -4.21 -8.88
C PHE A 441 -3.69 -3.63 -8.51
N GLU A 442 -3.80 -2.30 -8.42
CA GLU A 442 -5.04 -1.62 -8.06
C GLU A 442 -6.22 -2.00 -8.98
N HIS A 443 -5.97 -2.12 -10.28
CA HIS A 443 -7.01 -2.45 -11.25
C HIS A 443 -7.39 -3.93 -11.18
N SER A 444 -6.42 -4.83 -10.99
CA SER A 444 -6.65 -6.26 -10.74
C SER A 444 -7.59 -6.43 -9.54
N GLN A 445 -7.33 -5.69 -8.46
CA GLN A 445 -8.16 -5.68 -7.27
C GLN A 445 -9.60 -5.24 -7.57
N LYS A 446 -9.79 -4.15 -8.34
CA LYS A 446 -11.13 -3.65 -8.72
C LYS A 446 -11.92 -4.67 -9.53
N VAL A 447 -11.31 -5.30 -10.54
CA VAL A 447 -11.99 -6.30 -11.39
C VAL A 447 -12.36 -7.54 -10.58
N ILE A 448 -11.44 -8.09 -9.78
CA ILE A 448 -11.75 -9.21 -8.88
C ILE A 448 -12.93 -8.86 -7.96
N SER A 449 -12.91 -7.65 -7.38
CA SER A 449 -14.00 -7.17 -6.52
C SER A 449 -15.36 -7.13 -7.22
N MET A 450 -15.41 -6.70 -8.48
CA MET A 450 -16.65 -6.71 -9.27
C MET A 450 -17.17 -8.15 -9.47
N ILE A 451 -16.28 -9.09 -9.82
CA ILE A 451 -16.66 -10.49 -10.00
C ILE A 451 -17.27 -11.06 -8.71
N VAL A 452 -16.70 -10.73 -7.56
CA VAL A 452 -17.20 -11.17 -6.25
C VAL A 452 -18.57 -10.58 -5.92
N TYR A 453 -18.82 -9.31 -6.22
CA TYR A 453 -20.16 -8.73 -6.05
C TYR A 453 -21.20 -9.40 -6.95
N PHE A 454 -20.81 -9.76 -8.18
CA PHE A 454 -21.65 -10.53 -9.08
C PHE A 454 -21.89 -11.96 -8.59
N ASP A 455 -20.87 -12.62 -8.03
CA ASP A 455 -20.96 -13.98 -7.48
C ASP A 455 -22.04 -14.14 -6.41
N ASP A 456 -22.29 -13.10 -5.60
CA ASP A 456 -23.36 -13.11 -4.60
C ASP A 456 -24.76 -13.37 -5.20
N GLU A 457 -24.99 -13.06 -6.49
CA GLU A 457 -26.22 -13.36 -7.23
C GLU A 457 -26.07 -14.48 -8.27
N LEU A 458 -24.96 -14.51 -9.01
CA LEU A 458 -24.74 -15.48 -10.09
C LEU A 458 -24.20 -16.84 -9.64
N LYS A 459 -23.66 -16.91 -8.42
CA LYS A 459 -23.12 -18.14 -7.81
C LYS A 459 -22.14 -18.86 -8.72
N PHE A 460 -21.08 -18.19 -9.17
CA PHE A 460 -20.11 -18.73 -10.13
C PHE A 460 -19.41 -20.01 -9.67
N ILE A 461 -19.42 -20.34 -8.38
CA ILE A 461 -18.85 -21.61 -7.88
C ILE A 461 -19.90 -22.74 -7.90
N GLU A 462 -21.18 -22.41 -7.71
CA GLU A 462 -22.27 -23.39 -7.53
C GLU A 462 -23.08 -23.61 -8.83
N ASP A 463 -23.22 -22.59 -9.66
CA ASP A 463 -23.93 -22.62 -10.95
C ASP A 463 -22.94 -22.89 -12.10
N GLU A 464 -23.01 -24.11 -12.65
CA GLU A 464 -22.12 -24.59 -13.71
C GLU A 464 -22.18 -23.74 -14.99
N LYS A 465 -23.36 -23.22 -15.35
CA LYS A 465 -23.55 -22.43 -16.58
C LYS A 465 -22.89 -21.07 -16.43
N ASN A 466 -23.08 -20.41 -15.29
CA ASN A 466 -22.45 -19.12 -15.00
C ASN A 466 -20.95 -19.28 -14.77
N HIS A 467 -20.53 -20.37 -14.13
CA HIS A 467 -19.13 -20.76 -13.99
C HIS A 467 -18.45 -20.84 -15.36
N LYS A 468 -19.02 -21.63 -16.29
CA LYS A 468 -18.48 -21.80 -17.64
C LYS A 468 -18.37 -20.47 -18.40
N LYS A 469 -19.38 -19.61 -18.31
CA LYS A 469 -19.33 -18.27 -18.93
C LYS A 469 -18.23 -17.38 -18.34
N LEU A 470 -18.01 -17.43 -17.01
CA LEU A 470 -16.92 -16.69 -16.37
C LEU A 470 -15.55 -17.23 -16.81
N LEU A 471 -15.40 -18.56 -16.84
CA LEU A 471 -14.21 -19.24 -17.33
C LEU A 471 -13.88 -18.85 -18.77
N ASP A 472 -14.87 -18.91 -19.67
CA ASP A 472 -14.70 -18.53 -21.07
C ASP A 472 -14.33 -17.05 -21.22
N LEU A 473 -14.89 -16.17 -20.39
CA LEU A 473 -14.53 -14.75 -20.37
C LEU A 473 -13.08 -14.54 -19.90
N ILE A 474 -12.66 -15.16 -18.81
CA ILE A 474 -11.29 -15.07 -18.29
C ILE A 474 -10.29 -15.60 -19.31
N ARG A 475 -10.58 -16.75 -19.93
CA ARG A 475 -9.73 -17.35 -20.97
C ARG A 475 -9.64 -16.48 -22.22
N ARG A 476 -10.71 -15.79 -22.62
CA ARG A 476 -10.67 -14.82 -23.74
C ARG A 476 -9.67 -13.68 -23.49
N TYR A 477 -9.48 -13.30 -22.23
CA TYR A 477 -8.55 -12.27 -21.79
C TYR A 477 -7.25 -12.86 -21.20
N SER A 478 -6.89 -14.12 -21.52
CA SER A 478 -5.69 -14.79 -20.97
C SER A 478 -4.40 -14.01 -21.23
N PHE A 479 -4.33 -13.29 -22.36
CA PHE A 479 -3.22 -12.44 -22.74
C PHE A 479 -2.88 -11.36 -21.70
N ILE A 480 -3.82 -10.99 -20.83
CA ILE A 480 -3.55 -10.10 -19.70
C ILE A 480 -2.57 -10.78 -18.76
N TYR A 481 -2.84 -12.02 -18.37
CA TYR A 481 -2.03 -12.76 -17.40
C TYR A 481 -0.69 -13.22 -17.98
N GLU A 482 -0.65 -13.50 -19.29
CA GLU A 482 0.57 -13.86 -20.02
C GLU A 482 1.57 -12.71 -20.12
N LYS A 483 1.10 -11.45 -20.21
CA LYS A 483 1.94 -10.27 -20.48
C LYS A 483 2.16 -9.35 -19.29
N SER A 484 1.32 -9.43 -18.27
CA SER A 484 1.38 -8.52 -17.12
C SER A 484 2.52 -8.87 -16.18
N ASN A 485 2.97 -7.86 -15.43
CA ASN A 485 3.86 -8.09 -14.30
C ASN A 485 3.16 -8.96 -13.24
N LEU A 486 3.79 -10.08 -12.86
CA LEU A 486 3.21 -11.06 -11.93
C LEU A 486 2.88 -10.48 -10.55
N ASN A 487 3.64 -9.49 -10.07
CA ASN A 487 3.35 -8.83 -8.80
C ASN A 487 2.08 -7.98 -8.85
N ASP A 488 1.73 -7.42 -10.01
CA ASP A 488 0.47 -6.69 -10.22
C ASP A 488 -0.75 -7.61 -10.33
N ILE A 489 -0.55 -8.87 -10.72
CA ILE A 489 -1.62 -9.85 -10.92
C ILE A 489 -1.62 -10.99 -9.91
N CYS A 490 -0.75 -10.99 -8.89
CA CYS A 490 -0.53 -12.13 -7.99
C CYS A 490 -1.82 -12.65 -7.32
N ASN A 491 -2.78 -11.77 -7.08
CA ASN A 491 -4.06 -12.11 -6.45
C ASN A 491 -5.04 -12.81 -7.41
N TRP A 492 -4.80 -12.76 -8.73
CA TRP A 492 -5.54 -13.58 -9.70
C TRP A 492 -5.28 -15.07 -9.50
N PHE A 493 -4.06 -15.48 -9.14
CA PHE A 493 -3.76 -16.90 -8.85
C PHE A 493 -4.59 -17.44 -7.68
N VAL A 494 -4.74 -16.62 -6.64
CA VAL A 494 -5.58 -16.94 -5.48
C VAL A 494 -7.05 -17.00 -5.89
N PHE A 495 -7.50 -16.03 -6.69
CA PHE A 495 -8.86 -16.00 -7.22
C PHE A 495 -9.16 -17.23 -8.08
N PHE A 496 -8.25 -17.63 -8.97
CA PHE A 496 -8.43 -18.77 -9.85
C PHE A 496 -8.57 -20.07 -9.06
N TYR A 497 -7.73 -20.28 -8.04
CA TYR A 497 -7.88 -21.42 -7.15
C TYR A 497 -9.25 -21.41 -6.43
N GLU A 498 -9.63 -20.28 -5.82
CA GLU A 498 -10.89 -20.16 -5.07
C GLU A 498 -12.13 -20.39 -5.95
N TYR A 499 -12.10 -19.87 -7.18
CA TYR A 499 -13.20 -19.98 -8.14
C TYR A 499 -13.10 -21.20 -9.06
N LYS A 500 -12.09 -22.08 -8.88
CA LYS A 500 -11.84 -23.25 -9.73
C LYS A 500 -11.70 -22.91 -11.23
N ILE A 501 -11.04 -21.79 -11.52
CA ILE A 501 -10.76 -21.36 -12.89
C ILE A 501 -9.42 -21.96 -13.32
N SER A 502 -9.43 -22.75 -14.39
CA SER A 502 -8.20 -23.22 -15.04
C SER A 502 -7.94 -22.42 -16.33
N LEU A 503 -6.73 -21.90 -16.47
CA LEU A 503 -6.29 -21.27 -17.72
C LEU A 503 -6.04 -22.34 -18.80
N LEU A 504 -5.74 -21.88 -20.02
CA LEU A 504 -5.35 -22.78 -21.10
C LEU A 504 -3.91 -23.24 -20.88
N PRO A 505 -3.54 -24.48 -21.25
CA PRO A 505 -2.19 -25.01 -21.01
C PRO A 505 -1.07 -24.09 -21.53
N HIS A 506 -1.19 -23.58 -22.75
CA HIS A 506 -0.21 -22.65 -23.31
C HIS A 506 -0.05 -21.37 -22.47
N SER A 507 -1.15 -20.81 -21.95
CA SER A 507 -1.10 -19.64 -21.07
C SER A 507 -0.40 -19.98 -19.75
N GLU A 508 -0.66 -21.16 -19.19
CA GLU A 508 -0.01 -21.64 -17.97
C GLU A 508 1.49 -21.87 -18.15
N ASP A 509 1.91 -22.40 -19.29
CA ASP A 509 3.33 -22.58 -19.63
C ASP A 509 4.06 -21.23 -19.64
N VAL A 510 3.50 -20.24 -20.35
CA VAL A 510 4.05 -18.86 -20.40
C VAL A 510 4.09 -18.23 -19.00
N ILE A 511 3.04 -18.40 -18.20
CA ILE A 511 3.02 -17.87 -16.83
C ILE A 511 4.06 -18.56 -15.96
N LEU A 512 4.22 -19.89 -16.06
CA LEU A 512 5.20 -20.65 -15.30
C LEU A 512 6.62 -20.19 -15.63
N GLU A 513 6.96 -20.01 -16.91
CA GLU A 513 8.25 -19.45 -17.33
C GLU A 513 8.51 -18.09 -16.66
N ASN A 514 7.50 -17.21 -16.65
CA ASN A 514 7.60 -15.91 -15.98
C ASN A 514 7.73 -16.04 -14.45
N VAL A 515 7.05 -17.00 -13.81
CA VAL A 515 7.13 -17.27 -12.36
C VAL A 515 8.55 -17.69 -11.97
N ILE A 516 9.15 -18.58 -12.76
CA ILE A 516 10.52 -19.06 -12.57
C ILE A 516 11.50 -17.91 -12.77
N ALA A 517 11.34 -17.13 -13.85
CA ALA A 517 12.21 -15.99 -14.16
C ALA A 517 12.16 -14.87 -13.11
N GLU A 518 11.00 -14.59 -12.52
CA GLU A 518 10.84 -13.59 -11.45
C GLU A 518 11.60 -13.99 -10.17
N ASN A 519 11.77 -15.31 -9.93
CA ASN A 519 12.44 -15.87 -8.75
C ASN A 519 11.98 -15.21 -7.43
N SER A 520 10.66 -15.03 -7.29
CA SER A 520 10.03 -14.40 -6.12
C SER A 520 9.35 -15.46 -5.26
N PRO A 521 9.69 -15.57 -3.95
CA PRO A 521 9.11 -16.59 -3.09
C PRO A 521 7.60 -16.40 -2.90
N ILE A 522 7.09 -15.16 -2.95
CA ILE A 522 5.65 -14.88 -2.84
C ILE A 522 4.92 -15.29 -4.12
N ILE A 523 5.46 -14.98 -5.29
CA ILE A 523 4.84 -15.35 -6.57
C ILE A 523 4.86 -16.87 -6.74
N LEU A 524 5.97 -17.52 -6.40
CA LEU A 524 6.07 -18.98 -6.40
C LEU A 524 5.03 -19.61 -5.47
N ALA A 525 4.86 -19.08 -4.26
CA ALA A 525 3.86 -19.56 -3.31
C ALA A 525 2.42 -19.35 -3.80
N ASN A 526 2.11 -18.20 -4.39
CA ASN A 526 0.81 -17.92 -5.01
C ASN A 526 0.52 -18.89 -6.17
N TYR A 527 1.51 -19.18 -7.02
CA TYR A 527 1.36 -20.08 -8.16
C TYR A 527 1.24 -21.55 -7.73
N LEU A 528 1.97 -21.96 -6.69
CA LEU A 528 1.82 -23.29 -6.08
C LEU A 528 0.42 -23.50 -5.49
N ILE A 529 -0.23 -22.44 -5.00
CA ILE A 529 -1.64 -22.51 -4.57
C ILE A 529 -2.56 -22.66 -5.78
N TYR A 530 -2.32 -21.86 -6.83
CA TYR A 530 -3.09 -21.98 -8.06
C TYR A 530 -3.07 -23.41 -8.62
N SER A 531 -1.89 -24.02 -8.73
CA SER A 531 -1.73 -25.34 -9.35
C SER A 531 -2.50 -26.47 -8.67
N GLN A 532 -2.95 -26.30 -7.42
CA GLN A 532 -3.73 -27.30 -6.68
C GLN A 532 -5.10 -27.62 -7.32
N TYR A 533 -5.55 -26.85 -8.31
CA TYR A 533 -6.78 -27.14 -9.03
C TYR A 533 -6.73 -28.50 -9.76
N ASP A 534 -5.54 -28.94 -10.19
CA ASP A 534 -5.30 -30.23 -10.83
C ASP A 534 -4.13 -30.97 -10.18
N LYS A 535 -4.29 -32.26 -9.92
CA LYS A 535 -3.29 -33.06 -9.19
C LYS A 535 -2.01 -33.30 -10.00
N SER A 536 -2.14 -33.52 -11.30
CA SER A 536 -0.99 -33.80 -12.16
C SER A 536 -0.15 -32.53 -12.33
N TYR A 537 -0.82 -31.43 -12.65
CA TYR A 537 -0.19 -30.12 -12.78
C TYR A 537 0.45 -29.68 -11.46
N ASN A 538 -0.26 -29.82 -10.33
CA ASN A 538 0.30 -29.53 -9.01
C ASN A 538 1.57 -30.31 -8.71
N SER A 539 1.63 -31.60 -9.06
CA SER A 539 2.83 -32.42 -8.85
C SER A 539 4.04 -31.86 -9.58
N THR A 540 3.86 -31.41 -10.83
CA THR A 540 4.92 -30.78 -11.63
C THR A 540 5.36 -29.46 -11.00
N ILE A 541 4.40 -28.58 -10.67
CA ILE A 541 4.71 -27.27 -10.06
C ILE A 541 5.38 -27.43 -8.69
N LEU A 542 4.99 -28.42 -7.91
CA LEU A 542 5.59 -28.70 -6.61
C LEU A 542 7.05 -29.12 -6.74
N GLN A 543 7.38 -30.01 -7.68
CA GLN A 543 8.76 -30.44 -7.93
C GLN A 543 9.65 -29.26 -8.32
N GLU A 544 9.19 -28.41 -9.24
CA GLU A 544 9.90 -27.19 -9.64
C GLU A 544 10.06 -26.22 -8.46
N ALA A 545 9.00 -26.01 -7.67
CA ALA A 545 9.06 -25.14 -6.50
C ALA A 545 10.07 -25.65 -5.48
N GLU A 546 10.09 -26.94 -5.17
CA GLU A 546 11.06 -27.54 -4.25
C GLU A 546 12.50 -27.38 -4.74
N ALA A 547 12.75 -27.60 -6.04
CA ALA A 547 14.08 -27.41 -6.64
C ALA A 547 14.56 -25.96 -6.52
N ILE A 548 13.68 -24.98 -6.79
CA ILE A 548 13.99 -23.56 -6.64
C ILE A 548 14.29 -23.22 -5.17
N ILE A 549 13.48 -23.71 -4.23
CA ILE A 549 13.66 -23.45 -2.80
C ILE A 549 14.99 -24.06 -2.31
N ASP A 550 15.25 -25.32 -2.63
CA ASP A 550 16.49 -26.02 -2.22
C ASP A 550 17.74 -25.34 -2.79
N ASN A 551 17.72 -24.95 -4.06
CA ASN A 551 18.83 -24.21 -4.67
C ASN A 551 19.07 -22.86 -3.96
N ASN A 552 18.01 -22.08 -3.68
CA ASN A 552 18.15 -20.80 -2.97
C ASN A 552 18.70 -21.00 -1.54
N ILE A 553 18.22 -22.00 -0.80
CA ILE A 553 18.68 -22.27 0.57
C ILE A 553 20.13 -22.79 0.58
N SER A 554 20.49 -23.63 -0.38
CA SER A 554 21.83 -24.21 -0.49
C SER A 554 22.89 -23.17 -0.83
N ASN A 555 22.51 -22.11 -1.54
CA ASN A 555 23.39 -20.98 -1.87
C ASN A 555 23.57 -19.98 -0.72
N MET A 556 22.87 -20.17 0.41
CA MET A 556 23.01 -19.29 1.56
C MET A 556 24.35 -19.46 2.28
N ILE A 557 24.99 -18.34 2.63
CA ILE A 557 26.18 -18.32 3.49
C ILE A 557 25.79 -18.48 4.97
N PRO A 558 26.68 -19.02 5.84
CA PRO A 558 26.32 -19.39 7.21
C PRO A 558 26.23 -18.22 8.21
N TYR A 559 26.46 -16.98 7.76
CA TYR A 559 26.43 -15.79 8.62
C TYR A 559 25.44 -14.76 8.11
N GLU A 560 24.88 -13.99 9.06
CA GLU A 560 23.89 -12.94 8.83
C GLU A 560 22.71 -13.38 7.91
N PRO A 561 22.01 -14.49 8.23
CA PRO A 561 20.96 -15.05 7.37
C PRO A 561 19.88 -14.03 7.00
N LEU A 562 19.54 -13.11 7.91
CA LEU A 562 18.52 -12.07 7.69
C LEU A 562 18.90 -11.03 6.61
N LEU A 563 20.18 -10.91 6.24
CA LEU A 563 20.65 -10.02 5.17
C LEU A 563 20.63 -10.69 3.79
N GLN A 564 20.40 -12.00 3.72
CA GLN A 564 20.38 -12.75 2.48
C GLN A 564 18.95 -12.75 1.91
N ARG A 565 18.80 -12.47 0.61
CA ARG A 565 17.49 -12.45 -0.07
C ARG A 565 16.80 -13.81 0.05
N GLU A 566 17.58 -14.86 -0.01
CA GLU A 566 17.21 -16.27 0.03
C GLU A 566 16.46 -16.62 1.31
N PHE A 567 16.71 -15.91 2.43
CA PHE A 567 15.98 -16.12 3.67
C PHE A 567 14.48 -15.82 3.56
N TRP A 568 14.04 -15.10 2.52
CA TRP A 568 12.62 -14.95 2.23
C TRP A 568 11.95 -16.27 1.85
N TYR A 569 12.65 -17.21 1.23
CA TYR A 569 12.13 -18.57 1.02
C TYR A 569 11.89 -19.26 2.36
N VAL A 570 12.78 -19.08 3.34
CA VAL A 570 12.60 -19.59 4.71
C VAL A 570 11.35 -19.00 5.35
N LEU A 571 11.18 -17.68 5.30
CA LEU A 571 10.03 -16.98 5.89
C LEU A 571 8.68 -17.38 5.29
N ILE A 572 8.65 -17.71 4.00
CA ILE A 572 7.41 -18.05 3.27
C ILE A 572 7.09 -19.55 3.37
N PHE A 573 8.09 -20.43 3.24
CA PHE A 573 7.87 -21.87 3.07
C PHE A 573 8.11 -22.72 4.32
N CYS A 574 8.69 -22.20 5.41
CA CYS A 574 8.96 -22.99 6.63
C CYS A 574 7.73 -23.71 7.20
N ASN A 575 6.53 -23.13 7.05
CA ASN A 575 5.27 -23.69 7.50
C ASN A 575 4.38 -24.19 6.34
N CYS A 576 4.93 -24.29 5.13
CA CYS A 576 4.21 -24.83 3.97
C CYS A 576 3.78 -26.28 4.25
N PRO A 577 2.51 -26.64 4.01
CA PRO A 577 2.02 -28.00 4.20
C PRO A 577 2.27 -28.92 3.00
N TYR A 578 2.68 -28.36 1.85
CA TYR A 578 2.76 -29.07 0.57
C TYR A 578 4.15 -29.62 0.25
N ILE A 579 5.20 -29.01 0.80
CA ILE A 579 6.58 -29.43 0.56
C ILE A 579 6.94 -30.69 1.35
N SER A 580 7.94 -31.40 0.85
CA SER A 580 8.52 -32.60 1.45
C SER A 580 9.06 -32.35 2.86
N THR A 581 9.06 -33.41 3.66
CA THR A 581 9.56 -33.39 5.04
C THR A 581 11.06 -33.08 5.10
N GLY A 582 11.83 -33.52 4.10
CA GLY A 582 13.26 -33.23 3.97
C GLY A 582 13.54 -31.75 3.78
N LEU A 583 12.90 -31.11 2.80
CA LEU A 583 13.04 -29.69 2.55
C LEU A 583 12.55 -28.84 3.73
N LYS A 584 11.46 -29.26 4.37
CA LYS A 584 10.95 -28.62 5.59
C LYS A 584 11.96 -28.67 6.75
N ALA A 585 12.69 -29.77 6.91
CA ALA A 585 13.73 -29.88 7.91
C ALA A 585 14.92 -28.95 7.61
N GLN A 586 15.33 -28.82 6.35
CA GLN A 586 16.38 -27.87 5.94
C GLN A 586 15.96 -26.42 6.22
N LEU A 587 14.72 -26.04 5.87
CA LEU A 587 14.15 -24.74 6.19
C LEU A 587 14.16 -24.47 7.71
N GLN A 588 13.79 -25.46 8.52
CA GLN A 588 13.80 -25.33 9.98
C GLN A 588 15.22 -25.19 10.55
N ASN A 589 16.23 -25.82 9.94
CA ASN A 589 17.62 -25.61 10.31
C ASN A 589 18.05 -24.15 10.07
N LYS A 590 17.64 -23.55 8.94
CA LYS A 590 17.85 -22.11 8.69
C LYS A 590 17.13 -21.21 9.68
N VAL A 591 15.94 -21.60 10.15
CA VAL A 591 15.26 -20.87 11.24
C VAL A 591 16.07 -20.95 12.55
N ASN A 592 16.76 -22.05 12.84
CA ASN A 592 17.57 -22.14 14.05
C ASN A 592 18.80 -21.20 14.03
N GLU A 593 19.30 -20.82 12.86
CA GLU A 593 20.43 -19.89 12.71
C GLU A 593 20.13 -18.46 13.19
N ILE A 594 18.85 -18.07 13.32
CA ILE A 594 18.45 -16.72 13.80
C ILE A 594 18.24 -16.64 15.32
N HIS A 595 18.30 -17.77 16.04
CA HIS A 595 18.17 -17.79 17.48
C HIS A 595 19.35 -17.08 18.17
N CYS A 596 19.04 -16.22 19.15
CA CYS A 596 20.04 -15.41 19.85
C CYS A 596 20.13 -15.78 21.33
N THR A 597 21.35 -15.99 21.83
CA THR A 597 21.60 -16.29 23.27
C THR A 597 21.84 -15.05 24.13
N GLY A 598 22.03 -13.89 23.51
CA GLY A 598 22.27 -12.63 24.22
C GLY A 598 21.02 -12.05 24.86
N THR A 599 21.21 -11.05 25.73
CA THR A 599 20.13 -10.39 26.48
C THR A 599 19.85 -8.96 26.01
N SER A 600 20.53 -8.51 24.94
CA SER A 600 20.32 -7.16 24.42
C SER A 600 18.89 -6.98 23.89
N PRO A 601 18.39 -5.73 23.76
CA PRO A 601 17.10 -5.46 23.12
C PRO A 601 16.97 -6.10 21.72
N CYS A 602 18.09 -6.17 20.99
CA CYS A 602 18.15 -6.77 19.66
C CYS A 602 18.00 -8.29 19.69
N ASP A 603 18.69 -8.95 20.62
CA ASP A 603 18.62 -10.40 20.78
C ASP A 603 17.20 -10.83 21.15
N LYS A 604 16.57 -10.12 22.10
CA LYS A 604 15.17 -10.33 22.50
C LYS A 604 14.21 -10.13 21.33
N ALA A 605 14.41 -9.09 20.51
CA ALA A 605 13.60 -8.83 19.33
C ALA A 605 13.72 -9.94 18.26
N ASN A 606 14.93 -10.45 18.02
CA ASN A 606 15.16 -11.58 17.13
C ASN A 606 14.52 -12.87 17.67
N ASN A 607 14.61 -13.10 18.99
CA ASN A 607 14.01 -14.27 19.62
C ASN A 607 12.48 -14.28 19.50
N LEU A 608 11.80 -13.13 19.57
CA LEU A 608 10.35 -13.06 19.30
C LEU A 608 9.98 -13.55 17.88
N ILE A 609 10.83 -13.29 16.89
CA ILE A 609 10.61 -13.76 15.51
C ILE A 609 10.91 -15.25 15.39
N PHE A 610 12.02 -15.69 15.98
CA PHE A 610 12.40 -17.10 16.04
C PHE A 610 11.29 -17.94 16.69
N GLU A 611 10.81 -17.53 17.87
CA GLU A 611 9.74 -18.20 18.61
C GLU A 611 8.44 -18.24 17.80
N PHE A 612 8.08 -17.14 17.14
CA PHE A 612 6.92 -17.09 16.25
C PHE A 612 7.02 -18.10 15.11
N ILE A 613 8.17 -18.14 14.41
CA ILE A 613 8.36 -19.05 13.27
C ILE A 613 8.40 -20.51 13.74
N LYS A 614 8.96 -20.79 14.92
CA LYS A 614 9.03 -22.12 15.50
C LYS A 614 7.67 -22.65 15.99
N THR A 615 6.63 -21.83 16.02
CA THR A 615 5.30 -22.32 16.36
C THR A 615 4.83 -23.36 15.34
N ASN A 616 4.32 -24.50 15.80
CA ASN A 616 3.70 -25.52 14.93
C ASN A 616 2.32 -25.08 14.37
N LYS A 617 2.05 -23.77 14.33
CA LYS A 617 0.77 -23.22 13.88
C LYS A 617 0.71 -23.23 12.35
N SER A 618 -0.46 -23.57 11.81
CA SER A 618 -0.74 -23.40 10.39
C SER A 618 -0.90 -21.91 10.08
N ASN A 619 -0.21 -21.42 9.04
CA ASN A 619 -0.12 -20.01 8.64
C ASN A 619 0.71 -19.13 9.60
N LEU A 620 1.78 -18.54 9.05
CA LEU A 620 2.69 -17.63 9.75
C LEU A 620 2.66 -16.29 9.02
N PHE A 621 3.75 -15.90 8.35
CA PHE A 621 3.78 -14.71 7.49
C PHE A 621 3.05 -14.95 6.16
N PHE A 622 3.05 -16.20 5.67
CA PHE A 622 2.27 -16.63 4.51
C PHE A 622 1.13 -17.57 4.92
N TYR A 623 -0.02 -17.42 4.26
CA TYR A 623 -1.23 -18.21 4.47
C TYR A 623 -1.38 -19.27 3.37
N TRP A 624 -1.28 -20.54 3.75
CA TRP A 624 -1.26 -21.70 2.85
C TRP A 624 -2.62 -22.38 2.64
N GLY A 625 -3.74 -21.79 3.09
CA GLY A 625 -5.08 -22.28 2.74
C GLY A 625 -5.83 -23.11 3.80
N TYR A 626 -5.25 -23.37 4.98
CA TYR A 626 -5.96 -24.01 6.12
C TYR A 626 -6.89 -23.07 6.90
N TYR A 627 -7.36 -21.98 6.31
CA TYR A 627 -8.25 -21.03 6.96
C TYR A 627 -9.43 -20.75 6.02
N ASN A 628 -10.66 -20.73 6.55
CA ASN A 628 -11.87 -20.25 5.85
C ASN A 628 -11.73 -18.73 5.59
N PHE A 629 -10.78 -18.39 4.73
CA PHE A 629 -10.49 -17.07 4.24
C PHE A 629 -11.03 -17.02 2.83
N ASN A 630 -12.24 -16.49 2.67
CA ASN A 630 -12.75 -16.13 1.37
C ASN A 630 -11.95 -14.87 0.93
N ALA A 631 -10.87 -15.11 0.18
CA ALA A 631 -9.90 -14.09 -0.23
C ALA A 631 -10.57 -13.09 -1.16
N SER A 632 -11.43 -13.61 -2.03
CA SER A 632 -12.32 -12.88 -2.92
C SER A 632 -13.16 -11.79 -2.19
N LYS A 633 -13.76 -12.10 -1.03
CA LYS A 633 -14.42 -11.10 -0.18
C LYS A 633 -13.44 -10.11 0.41
N GLN A 634 -12.25 -10.50 0.85
CA GLN A 634 -11.28 -9.54 1.40
C GLN A 634 -10.71 -8.57 0.35
N LEU A 635 -10.43 -9.05 -0.86
CA LEU A 635 -10.00 -8.25 -2.03
C LEU A 635 -11.04 -7.14 -2.30
N THR A 636 -12.32 -7.51 -2.24
CA THR A 636 -13.47 -6.59 -2.36
C THR A 636 -13.50 -5.49 -1.29
N TYR A 637 -13.04 -5.78 -0.07
CA TYR A 637 -12.98 -4.78 1.00
C TYR A 637 -11.69 -3.94 0.98
N ARG A 638 -10.56 -4.46 0.48
CA ARG A 638 -9.29 -3.72 0.40
C ARG A 638 -9.27 -2.63 -0.67
N THR A 639 -10.00 -2.80 -1.76
CA THR A 639 -10.13 -1.80 -2.85
C THR A 639 -10.66 -0.44 -2.38
N TYR A 640 -11.35 -0.39 -1.24
CA TYR A 640 -11.95 0.83 -0.70
C TYR A 640 -11.04 1.67 0.24
N GLN A 641 -9.70 1.56 0.11
CA GLN A 641 -8.67 2.46 0.70
C GLN A 641 -8.05 2.09 2.07
N ARG A 642 -7.71 0.81 2.31
CA ARG A 642 -7.16 0.24 3.57
C ARG A 642 -8.24 0.04 4.64
N THR A 643 -8.60 -1.22 4.89
CA THR A 643 -9.23 -1.56 6.18
C THR A 643 -8.80 -2.94 6.66
N LEU A 644 -8.16 -2.93 7.82
CA LEU A 644 -7.71 -4.10 8.57
C LEU A 644 -8.94 -4.77 9.23
N PHE A 645 -9.33 -5.93 8.67
CA PHE A 645 -10.12 -7.02 9.27
C PHE A 645 -11.67 -6.93 9.41
N LYS A 646 -12.41 -7.46 8.40
CA LYS A 646 -13.63 -8.35 8.38
C LYS A 646 -14.78 -8.13 9.41
N GLN A 647 -16.10 -8.35 9.21
CA GLN A 647 -16.97 -9.06 8.23
C GLN A 647 -18.45 -8.63 8.53
N TYR A 648 -19.31 -8.39 7.52
CA TYR A 648 -20.75 -8.03 7.69
C TYR A 648 -21.69 -9.13 7.12
N LYS A 649 -22.77 -9.43 7.84
CA LYS A 649 -24.06 -9.95 7.31
C LYS A 649 -25.19 -9.30 8.10
N SER A 650 -26.16 -8.72 7.39
CA SER A 650 -27.22 -7.84 7.91
C SER A 650 -28.31 -8.57 8.71
N ARG A 651 -28.99 -7.81 9.58
CA ARG A 651 -30.46 -7.70 9.68
C ARG A 651 -30.78 -6.37 10.39
N TYR A 652 -31.58 -5.52 9.73
CA TYR A 652 -32.31 -4.27 10.10
C TYR A 652 -32.25 -3.80 11.57
N SER A 653 -32.28 -2.52 11.96
CA SER A 653 -32.68 -1.22 11.36
C SER A 653 -32.09 -0.07 12.19
N LEU A 654 -31.68 1.05 11.58
CA LEU A 654 -32.04 2.44 11.96
C LEU A 654 -31.22 3.48 11.17
N GLU A 655 -31.92 4.57 10.85
CA GLU A 655 -31.54 5.75 10.08
C GLU A 655 -30.41 6.57 10.72
N LEU A 656 -29.58 7.21 9.89
CA LEU A 656 -29.30 8.66 9.94
C LEU A 656 -28.47 9.12 8.73
N TYR A 657 -29.01 10.15 8.07
CA TYR A 657 -28.47 10.91 6.95
C TYR A 657 -27.19 11.69 7.30
N GLY A 658 -26.38 11.99 6.27
CA GLY A 658 -25.52 13.19 6.27
C GLY A 658 -24.07 12.99 5.83
N SER A 659 -23.81 13.14 4.53
CA SER A 659 -22.51 13.55 3.97
C SER A 659 -22.32 15.06 4.20
N LEU A 660 -21.11 15.48 4.56
CA LEU A 660 -20.35 16.63 4.03
C LEU A 660 -19.18 16.96 4.99
N ASP A 661 -17.99 17.13 4.40
CA ASP A 661 -16.80 17.85 4.86
C ASP A 661 -16.48 17.95 6.37
N SER A 662 -15.33 17.40 6.76
CA SER A 662 -14.32 18.11 7.58
C SER A 662 -12.92 17.51 7.39
#